data_AF-A0A2A9EJN6-F1
#
_entry.id   AF-A0A2A9EJN6-F1
#
_cell.length_a   1.000
_cell.length_b   1.000
_cell.length_c   1.000
_cell.angle_alpha   90.00
_cell.angle_beta   90.00
_cell.angle_gamma   90.00
#
_symmetry.space_group_name_H-M   'P 1'
#
loop_
_entity.id
_entity.type
_entity.pdbx_description
1 polymer ?
#
loop_
_entity_poly.entity_id
_entity_poly.type
_entity_poly.pdbx_seq_one_letter_code
_entity_poly.pdbx_strand_id
1 'polypeptide(L)'
;MRLVAVVRSLAAAALVTASAVAIAGPAAAEPPTNLADQVTDTADVLSDSDVAEIQAAFDKVQNDTGQMVFVAFVDNFDGMSAKQWSVDTAKQSNLGPDNVLLSVAVGEGAYGYGLHSDSPVSDAEVQQIIREDVVPALRSEDWTQASIAFAQGVGDAAQGGLSGSGGAGMGGGMGGFLTIALIGLVVIGGIGLISVFRRRKGGEAQPRQARQQLPPDHPLNLPTPELAKRAGTALLGADDAVRSSEEELGFAKAQFGLQATDQFSAALEEAKRKAQRAFALRQQLDDDVPETEPQQRQMYAEILQLTSEIDQTLSAQAEHFVKLRDMQARAPQVLSELDQRATEVERQIEGARAQLAQLRTQYPDTALASVLKNPDHAKALLVSAHESVATGRAKVEAGDRQTAVTHARVAEEAIAQASTLLGAVNGAGAALADAGNRLDAALASITRDVQDANRLAPNDPAVIARRKEAEAAIAQGHHARTGGDPLAALQRLHSAETAIDAVLAPARDADENRRRASAQLQDRLGRLNSQIRAVSDYISTRRGTVGTEARTRLSEAARLASEANHLSTTDPVAAMQKVAQAEQMAADAQRLAERDSDRYDPWGGGGWGGGYGGGRRGGIDVGSLILGGILLGGGGHGGGWGGGGGFGGGGFGGGGGGFGGGGFGGGGGRF
;
A
#
# COMPACT_ATOMS: atom_id res chain seq x y z
N MET A 1 -29.88 36.55 59.55
CA MET A 1 -30.03 35.10 59.31
C MET A 1 -30.27 34.94 57.81
N ARG A 2 -29.26 34.70 56.97
CA ARG A 2 -28.55 33.43 56.66
C ARG A 2 -29.46 32.31 56.12
N LEU A 3 -29.20 31.97 54.85
CA LEU A 3 -29.15 30.63 54.21
C LEU A 3 -30.52 29.92 54.00
N VAL A 4 -30.86 29.16 52.94
CA VAL A 4 -30.20 28.62 51.73
C VAL A 4 -31.29 27.91 50.87
N ALA A 5 -31.02 27.72 49.56
CA ALA A 5 -31.48 26.63 48.68
C ALA A 5 -32.81 26.68 47.87
N VAL A 6 -32.62 26.66 46.52
CA VAL A 6 -33.07 25.62 45.57
C VAL A 6 -34.48 25.73 44.92
N VAL A 7 -34.44 26.10 43.63
CA VAL A 7 -35.09 25.44 42.46
C VAL A 7 -36.62 25.49 42.31
N ARG A 8 -37.11 26.17 41.26
CA ARG A 8 -37.68 25.59 40.01
C ARG A 8 -38.45 26.66 39.22
N SER A 9 -37.80 27.21 38.21
CA SER A 9 -38.37 28.13 37.23
C SER A 9 -39.14 27.33 36.18
N LEU A 10 -40.46 27.51 36.13
CA LEU A 10 -41.39 26.85 35.22
C LEU A 10 -42.15 27.94 34.46
N ALA A 11 -42.33 27.74 33.15
CA ALA A 11 -43.15 28.52 32.22
C ALA A 11 -42.53 29.79 31.57
N ALA A 12 -41.49 29.56 30.77
CA ALA A 12 -41.28 30.31 29.52
C ALA A 12 -40.98 29.29 28.40
N ALA A 13 -41.95 28.42 28.12
CA ALA A 13 -41.88 27.38 27.11
C ALA A 13 -43.14 27.49 26.24
N ALA A 14 -42.95 27.97 24.99
CA ALA A 14 -43.82 27.80 23.81
C ALA A 14 -43.80 29.06 22.91
N LEU A 15 -42.65 29.35 22.29
CA LEU A 15 -42.49 29.98 20.97
C LEU A 15 -40.99 30.18 20.77
N VAL A 16 -40.45 29.91 19.58
CA VAL A 16 -39.02 29.91 19.20
C VAL A 16 -38.27 28.57 19.32
N THR A 17 -38.91 27.48 18.87
CA THR A 17 -38.20 26.28 18.37
C THR A 17 -38.63 26.02 16.94
N ALA A 18 -38.05 26.77 16.01
CA ALA A 18 -38.14 26.53 14.57
C ALA A 18 -36.89 27.09 13.88
N SER A 19 -35.75 26.45 14.12
CA SER A 19 -34.43 26.55 13.45
C SER A 19 -33.48 25.68 14.28
N ALA A 20 -32.77 24.64 13.81
CA ALA A 20 -32.47 24.16 12.49
C ALA A 20 -32.48 22.62 12.53
N VAL A 21 -33.30 22.01 11.67
CA VAL A 21 -33.01 20.64 11.23
C VAL A 21 -31.87 20.81 10.25
N ALA A 22 -30.65 20.43 10.65
CA ALA A 22 -29.58 20.19 9.71
C ALA A 22 -30.04 19.05 8.81
N ILE A 23 -30.50 19.40 7.61
CA ILE A 23 -30.66 18.46 6.51
C ILE A 23 -29.23 18.03 6.19
N ALA A 24 -28.78 16.91 6.74
CA ALA A 24 -27.66 16.18 6.17
C ALA A 24 -28.12 15.76 4.78
N GLY A 25 -27.76 16.56 3.77
CA GLY A 25 -27.91 16.16 2.37
C GLY A 25 -27.17 14.84 2.15
N PRO A 26 -27.52 14.06 1.12
CA PRO A 26 -26.64 12.98 0.70
C PRO A 26 -25.26 13.60 0.47
N ALA A 27 -24.22 13.05 1.10
CA ALA A 27 -22.84 13.44 0.87
C ALA A 27 -22.63 13.39 -0.65
N ALA A 28 -22.66 14.58 -1.26
CA ALA A 28 -22.46 14.73 -2.67
C ALA A 28 -20.99 14.44 -2.89
N ALA A 29 -20.73 13.59 -3.86
CA ALA A 29 -19.39 13.24 -4.20
C ALA A 29 -18.57 14.47 -4.67
N GLU A 30 -17.28 14.52 -4.32
CA GLU A 30 -16.43 15.68 -4.58
C GLU A 30 -15.60 15.49 -5.85
N PRO A 31 -15.89 16.23 -6.95
CA PRO A 31 -15.13 16.12 -8.19
C PRO A 31 -13.70 16.69 -8.02
N PRO A 32 -12.75 16.33 -8.89
CA PRO A 32 -11.41 16.92 -8.90
C PRO A 32 -11.48 18.45 -9.00
N THR A 33 -10.82 19.15 -8.09
CA THR A 33 -10.80 20.63 -8.00
C THR A 33 -9.40 21.20 -8.21
N ASN A 34 -9.32 22.51 -8.41
CA ASN A 34 -8.04 23.23 -8.46
C ASN A 34 -7.59 23.55 -7.02
N LEU A 35 -6.39 23.10 -6.65
CA LEU A 35 -5.78 23.34 -5.35
C LEU A 35 -5.17 24.75 -5.31
N ALA A 36 -5.77 25.64 -4.52
CA ALA A 36 -5.26 26.99 -4.32
C ALA A 36 -4.10 27.03 -3.32
N ASP A 37 -4.09 26.09 -2.37
CA ASP A 37 -3.14 26.00 -1.27
C ASP A 37 -2.51 24.60 -1.22
N GLN A 38 -1.35 24.46 -0.58
CA GLN A 38 -0.68 23.16 -0.46
C GLN A 38 -1.44 22.18 0.44
N VAL A 39 -2.26 22.67 1.36
CA VAL A 39 -3.12 21.85 2.22
C VAL A 39 -4.56 22.20 1.91
N THR A 40 -5.33 21.25 1.40
CA THR A 40 -6.76 21.36 1.17
C THR A 40 -7.47 20.30 2.02
N ASP A 41 -8.41 20.72 2.87
CA ASP A 41 -9.19 19.82 3.71
C ASP A 41 -10.68 20.17 3.63
N THR A 42 -11.39 19.48 2.73
CA THR A 42 -12.85 19.58 2.60
C THR A 42 -13.58 18.54 3.45
N ALA A 43 -12.87 17.49 3.89
CA ALA A 43 -13.38 16.46 4.81
C ALA A 43 -13.43 16.91 6.28
N ASP A 44 -12.84 18.07 6.61
CA ASP A 44 -12.81 18.67 7.95
C ASP A 44 -12.16 17.73 8.99
N VAL A 45 -11.01 17.15 8.62
CA VAL A 45 -10.25 16.19 9.45
C VAL A 45 -9.01 16.76 10.11
N LEU A 46 -8.59 17.97 9.73
CA LEU A 46 -7.43 18.68 10.27
C LEU A 46 -7.86 19.87 11.12
N SER A 47 -7.20 20.07 12.26
CA SER A 47 -7.31 21.32 13.02
C SER A 47 -6.42 22.42 12.45
N ASP A 48 -6.67 23.68 12.81
CA ASP A 48 -5.78 24.80 12.45
C ASP A 48 -4.31 24.56 12.86
N SER A 49 -4.08 23.86 13.97
CA SER A 49 -2.72 23.47 14.41
C SER A 49 -2.10 22.40 13.52
N ASP A 50 -2.89 21.42 13.06
CA ASP A 50 -2.41 20.38 12.15
C ASP A 50 -2.01 20.99 10.80
N VAL A 51 -2.85 21.88 10.26
CA VAL A 51 -2.56 22.61 9.02
C VAL A 51 -1.26 23.40 9.14
N ALA A 52 -1.04 24.09 10.27
CA ALA A 52 0.20 24.83 10.50
C ALA A 52 1.44 23.92 10.58
N GLU A 53 1.31 22.74 11.18
CA GLU A 53 2.40 21.76 11.30
C GLU A 53 2.75 21.14 9.94
N ILE A 54 1.74 20.74 9.16
CA ILE A 54 1.90 20.23 7.80
C ILE A 54 2.55 21.29 6.90
N GLN A 55 2.07 22.53 6.96
CA GLN A 55 2.63 23.63 6.17
C GLN A 55 4.12 23.86 6.51
N ALA A 56 4.51 23.80 7.78
CA ALA A 56 5.91 23.93 8.19
C ALA A 56 6.79 22.80 7.63
N ALA A 57 6.29 21.57 7.57
CA ALA A 57 7.00 20.45 6.95
C ALA A 57 7.14 20.63 5.43
N PHE A 58 6.09 21.12 4.76
CA PHE A 58 6.10 21.37 3.32
C PHE A 58 7.04 22.52 2.95
N ASP A 59 7.01 23.61 3.70
CA ASP A 59 7.93 24.75 3.54
C ASP A 59 9.38 24.28 3.67
N LYS A 60 9.67 23.39 4.63
CA LYS A 60 11.01 22.84 4.81
C LYS A 60 11.46 22.04 3.58
N VAL A 61 10.62 21.15 3.05
CA VAL A 61 10.94 20.34 1.85
C VAL A 61 11.16 21.22 0.62
N GLN A 62 10.32 22.25 0.46
CA GLN A 62 10.46 23.22 -0.62
C GLN A 62 11.77 23.99 -0.52
N ASN A 63 12.14 24.46 0.68
CA ASN A 63 13.39 25.18 0.89
C ASN A 63 14.64 24.29 0.70
N ASP A 64 14.56 23.02 1.11
CA ASP A 64 15.70 22.09 1.10
C ASP A 64 15.93 21.42 -0.27
N THR A 65 14.89 21.25 -1.08
CA THR A 65 14.94 20.43 -2.31
C THR A 65 14.38 21.11 -3.55
N GLY A 66 13.63 22.20 -3.39
CA GLY A 66 12.84 22.80 -4.46
C GLY A 66 11.53 22.09 -4.76
N GLN A 67 11.25 20.93 -4.15
CA GLN A 67 9.97 20.22 -4.32
C GLN A 67 8.84 20.86 -3.53
N MET A 68 7.70 21.07 -4.16
CA MET A 68 6.47 21.50 -3.50
C MET A 68 5.53 20.31 -3.33
N VAL A 69 5.10 20.09 -2.10
CA VAL A 69 4.20 19.00 -1.75
C VAL A 69 2.79 19.56 -1.57
N PHE A 70 1.79 18.84 -2.05
CA PHE A 70 0.39 19.15 -1.91
C PHE A 70 -0.34 17.98 -1.25
N VAL A 71 -1.33 18.28 -0.40
CA VAL A 71 -2.24 17.29 0.16
C VAL A 71 -3.69 17.75 0.06
N ALA A 72 -4.58 16.81 -0.29
CA ALA A 72 -6.02 17.02 -0.33
C ALA A 72 -6.76 15.95 0.47
N PHE A 73 -7.50 16.34 1.50
CA PHE A 73 -8.42 15.48 2.26
C PHE A 73 -9.85 15.76 1.82
N VAL A 74 -10.51 14.75 1.24
CA VAL A 74 -11.87 14.79 0.70
C VAL A 74 -12.71 13.66 1.27
N ASP A 75 -14.04 13.78 1.23
CA ASP A 75 -14.91 12.71 1.73
C ASP A 75 -14.87 11.45 0.85
N ASN A 76 -14.82 11.62 -0.48
CA ASN A 76 -14.82 10.56 -1.48
C ASN A 76 -14.31 11.08 -2.84
N PHE A 77 -14.03 10.18 -3.79
CA PHE A 77 -13.50 10.52 -5.12
C PHE A 77 -14.53 10.58 -6.25
N ASP A 78 -15.81 10.82 -5.96
CA ASP A 78 -16.87 10.93 -6.98
C ASP A 78 -17.00 9.74 -7.93
N GLY A 79 -16.87 8.53 -7.37
CA GLY A 79 -16.91 7.29 -8.15
C GLY A 79 -15.74 7.13 -9.12
N MET A 80 -14.77 8.05 -9.12
CA MET A 80 -13.52 7.92 -9.85
C MET A 80 -12.54 7.03 -9.09
N SER A 81 -11.56 6.47 -9.81
CA SER A 81 -10.44 5.83 -9.13
C SER A 81 -9.56 6.89 -8.44
N ALA A 82 -8.96 6.55 -7.31
CA ALA A 82 -8.09 7.47 -6.57
C ALA A 82 -6.92 8.03 -7.41
N LYS A 83 -6.37 7.21 -8.32
CA LYS A 83 -5.37 7.65 -9.30
C LYS A 83 -5.95 8.71 -10.23
N GLN A 84 -7.10 8.43 -10.83
CA GLN A 84 -7.72 9.34 -11.79
C GLN A 84 -8.07 10.67 -11.13
N TRP A 85 -8.67 10.64 -9.94
CA TRP A 85 -8.99 11.85 -9.19
C TRP A 85 -7.74 12.69 -8.88
N SER A 86 -6.66 12.05 -8.42
CA SER A 86 -5.40 12.74 -8.09
C SER A 86 -4.71 13.32 -9.32
N VAL A 87 -4.66 12.58 -10.43
CA VAL A 87 -4.06 13.05 -11.68
C VAL A 87 -4.87 14.20 -12.30
N ASP A 88 -6.20 14.12 -12.27
CA ASP A 88 -7.06 15.18 -12.81
C ASP A 88 -7.01 16.43 -11.93
N THR A 89 -6.90 16.29 -10.61
CA THR A 89 -6.65 17.40 -9.66
C THR A 89 -5.29 18.04 -9.91
N ALA A 90 -4.22 17.25 -10.08
CA ALA A 90 -2.88 17.76 -10.37
C ALA A 90 -2.82 18.52 -11.72
N LYS A 91 -3.53 18.02 -12.75
CA LYS A 91 -3.65 18.71 -14.04
C LYS A 91 -4.46 20.00 -13.94
N GLN A 92 -5.61 19.98 -13.27
CA GLN A 92 -6.44 21.17 -13.10
C GLN A 92 -5.74 22.25 -12.27
N SER A 93 -4.89 21.83 -11.34
CA SER A 93 -4.05 22.72 -10.53
C SER A 93 -2.75 23.15 -11.23
N ASN A 94 -2.51 22.66 -12.45
CA ASN A 94 -1.34 22.96 -13.26
C ASN A 94 -0.01 22.73 -12.51
N LEU A 95 0.09 21.60 -11.79
CA LEU A 95 1.26 21.23 -11.01
C LEU A 95 2.48 20.97 -11.92
N GLY A 96 3.64 21.52 -11.60
CA GLY A 96 4.87 21.39 -12.40
C GLY A 96 5.68 20.13 -12.11
N PRO A 97 6.84 19.95 -12.79
CA PRO A 97 7.83 18.92 -12.50
C PRO A 97 8.18 18.77 -11.02
N ASP A 98 8.35 19.88 -10.33
CA ASP A 98 8.76 19.91 -8.91
C ASP A 98 7.57 19.79 -7.94
N ASN A 99 6.41 19.29 -8.38
CA ASN A 99 5.20 19.25 -7.56
C ASN A 99 4.67 17.82 -7.41
N VAL A 100 4.37 17.42 -6.17
CA VAL A 100 3.84 16.10 -5.85
C VAL A 100 2.59 16.23 -4.98
N LEU A 101 1.49 15.61 -5.40
CA LEU A 101 0.19 15.62 -4.73
C LEU A 101 -0.09 14.28 -4.05
N LEU A 102 -0.54 14.31 -2.79
CA LEU A 102 -1.25 13.22 -2.11
C LEU A 102 -2.74 13.58 -1.97
N SER A 103 -3.64 12.67 -2.31
CA SER A 103 -5.08 12.83 -2.12
C SER A 103 -5.62 11.71 -1.25
N VAL A 104 -6.50 12.01 -0.32
CA VAL A 104 -7.07 11.06 0.65
C VAL A 104 -8.58 11.20 0.67
N ALA A 105 -9.29 10.14 0.30
CA ALA A 105 -10.73 10.00 0.46
C ALA A 105 -11.03 9.33 1.80
N VAL A 106 -11.27 10.15 2.83
CA VAL A 106 -11.40 9.71 4.23
C VAL A 106 -12.58 8.76 4.40
N GLY A 107 -13.74 9.08 3.80
CA GLY A 107 -14.94 8.26 3.90
C GLY A 107 -14.86 6.91 3.17
N GLU A 108 -13.92 6.74 2.24
CA GLU A 108 -13.76 5.51 1.44
C GLU A 108 -12.55 4.67 1.84
N GLY A 109 -11.69 5.17 2.74
CA GLY A 109 -10.43 4.53 3.10
C GLY A 109 -9.51 4.39 1.89
N ALA A 110 -9.48 5.39 1.00
CA ALA A 110 -8.74 5.36 -0.25
C ALA A 110 -7.79 6.55 -0.37
N TYR A 111 -6.67 6.33 -1.03
CA TYR A 111 -5.67 7.35 -1.27
C TYR A 111 -5.20 7.32 -2.73
N GLY A 112 -4.76 8.45 -3.24
CA GLY A 112 -4.12 8.58 -4.53
C GLY A 112 -2.97 9.57 -4.49
N TYR A 113 -2.15 9.57 -5.51
CA TYR A 113 -1.10 10.58 -5.67
C TYR A 113 -0.93 10.95 -7.13
N GLY A 114 -0.43 12.15 -7.38
CA GLY A 114 -0.16 12.68 -8.72
C GLY A 114 1.17 13.39 -8.76
N LEU A 115 1.92 13.20 -9.85
CA LEU A 115 3.20 13.86 -10.11
C LEU A 115 3.38 14.07 -11.61
N HIS A 116 4.19 15.04 -12.00
CA HIS A 116 4.53 15.26 -13.40
C HIS A 116 5.54 14.21 -13.91
N SER A 117 5.56 13.91 -15.21
CA SER A 117 6.45 12.89 -15.81
C SER A 117 7.93 13.24 -15.71
N ASP A 118 8.21 14.54 -15.64
CA ASP A 118 9.56 15.10 -15.54
C ASP A 118 9.95 15.36 -14.07
N SER A 119 9.18 14.81 -13.12
CA SER A 119 9.48 14.92 -11.70
C SER A 119 10.84 14.31 -11.37
N PRO A 120 11.68 14.99 -10.57
CA PRO A 120 12.95 14.43 -10.10
C PRO A 120 12.74 13.28 -9.11
N VAL A 121 11.55 13.16 -8.53
CA VAL A 121 11.12 12.01 -7.74
C VAL A 121 10.36 11.03 -8.63
N SER A 122 10.75 9.76 -8.63
CA SER A 122 10.12 8.73 -9.45
C SER A 122 8.81 8.22 -8.84
N ASP A 123 7.92 7.71 -9.68
CA ASP A 123 6.67 7.05 -9.25
C ASP A 123 6.92 5.90 -8.26
N ALA A 124 8.03 5.15 -8.45
CA ALA A 124 8.41 4.05 -7.58
C ALA A 124 8.81 4.52 -6.17
N GLU A 125 9.52 5.64 -6.07
CA GLU A 125 9.91 6.26 -4.80
C GLU A 125 8.67 6.77 -4.05
N VAL A 126 7.78 7.50 -4.75
CA VAL A 126 6.50 7.96 -4.16
C VAL A 126 5.67 6.78 -3.64
N GLN A 127 5.58 5.69 -4.40
CA GLN A 127 4.90 4.48 -3.93
C GLN A 127 5.57 3.83 -2.72
N GLN A 128 6.89 3.84 -2.65
CA GLN A 128 7.62 3.30 -1.51
C GLN A 128 7.32 4.14 -0.26
N ILE A 129 7.48 5.46 -0.33
CA ILE A 129 7.15 6.41 0.73
C ILE A 129 5.72 6.18 1.22
N ILE A 130 4.78 6.07 0.27
CA ILE A 130 3.38 5.88 0.65
C ILE A 130 3.16 4.54 1.36
N ARG A 131 3.77 3.45 0.90
CA ARG A 131 3.60 2.13 1.51
C ARG A 131 4.28 2.00 2.87
N GLU A 132 5.47 2.54 3.01
CA GLU A 132 6.31 2.37 4.20
C GLU A 132 5.91 3.35 5.31
N ASP A 133 5.57 4.59 4.97
CA ASP A 133 5.41 5.67 5.96
C ASP A 133 4.01 6.29 6.00
N VAL A 134 3.35 6.47 4.84
CA VAL A 134 2.05 7.17 4.78
C VAL A 134 0.88 6.25 5.12
N VAL A 135 0.78 5.06 4.53
CA VAL A 135 -0.33 4.12 4.76
C VAL A 135 -0.46 3.70 6.23
N PRO A 136 0.62 3.43 6.98
CA PRO A 136 0.52 3.17 8.42
C PRO A 136 -0.11 4.33 9.22
N ALA A 137 0.21 5.58 8.86
CA ALA A 137 -0.39 6.76 9.48
C ALA A 137 -1.86 6.92 9.10
N LEU A 138 -2.20 6.76 7.80
CA LEU A 138 -3.60 6.80 7.33
C LEU A 138 -4.48 5.72 8.01
N ARG A 139 -3.95 4.51 8.24
CA ARG A 139 -4.65 3.43 8.97
C ARG A 139 -4.90 3.74 10.43
N SER A 140 -4.05 4.58 11.01
CA SER A 140 -4.17 5.04 12.39
C SER A 140 -5.01 6.32 12.49
N GLU A 141 -5.60 6.77 11.37
CA GLU A 141 -6.34 8.04 11.23
C GLU A 141 -5.49 9.27 11.62
N ASP A 142 -4.17 9.16 11.49
CA ASP A 142 -3.21 10.23 11.78
C ASP A 142 -2.90 10.99 10.48
N TRP A 143 -3.82 11.86 10.08
CA TRP A 143 -3.78 12.63 8.82
C TRP A 143 -2.61 13.61 8.77
N THR A 144 -2.29 14.21 9.93
CA THR A 144 -1.16 15.12 10.12
C THR A 144 0.16 14.38 9.86
N GLN A 145 0.37 13.24 10.52
CA GLN A 145 1.59 12.47 10.32
C GLN A 145 1.68 11.86 8.92
N ALA A 146 0.56 11.46 8.32
CA ALA A 146 0.57 10.95 6.95
C ALA A 146 1.06 12.01 5.95
N SER A 147 0.64 13.26 6.13
CA SER A 147 1.05 14.40 5.30
C SER A 147 2.52 14.75 5.51
N ILE A 148 2.98 14.80 6.77
CA ILE A 148 4.38 15.09 7.11
C ILE A 148 5.31 13.99 6.60
N ALA A 149 4.97 12.72 6.80
CA ALA A 149 5.73 11.58 6.31
C ALA A 149 5.84 11.57 4.77
N PHE A 150 4.73 11.89 4.09
CA PHE A 150 4.74 12.04 2.64
C PHE A 150 5.72 13.12 2.18
N ALA A 151 5.67 14.30 2.81
CA ALA A 151 6.56 15.39 2.45
C ALA A 151 8.04 15.07 2.71
N GLN A 152 8.35 14.50 3.88
CA GLN A 152 9.72 14.08 4.22
C GLN A 152 10.26 13.07 3.22
N GLY A 153 9.47 12.04 2.90
CA GLY A 153 9.86 11.04 1.91
C GLY A 153 10.11 11.63 0.53
N VAL A 154 9.23 12.54 0.06
CA VAL A 154 9.44 13.24 -1.23
C VAL A 154 10.71 14.09 -1.19
N GLY A 155 10.99 14.76 -0.07
CA GLY A 155 12.23 15.51 0.12
C GLY A 155 13.49 14.63 0.06
N ASP A 156 13.46 13.49 0.76
CA ASP A 156 14.58 12.54 0.77
C ASP A 156 14.81 11.92 -0.61
N ALA A 157 13.73 11.60 -1.33
CA ALA A 157 13.78 11.09 -2.69
C ALA A 157 14.42 12.09 -3.66
N ALA A 158 14.02 13.36 -3.59
CA ALA A 158 14.54 14.42 -4.44
C ALA A 158 16.04 14.69 -4.25
N GLN A 159 16.59 14.32 -3.08
CA GLN A 159 18.02 14.41 -2.79
C GLN A 159 18.79 13.11 -3.12
N GLY A 160 18.13 12.10 -3.70
CA GLY A 160 18.72 10.81 -4.05
C GLY A 160 18.83 9.81 -2.89
N GLY A 161 18.10 10.03 -1.80
CA GLY A 161 18.22 9.31 -0.53
C GLY A 161 17.60 7.90 -0.48
N LEU A 162 16.81 7.47 -1.46
CA LEU A 162 16.06 6.21 -1.42
C LEU A 162 16.77 5.00 -2.05
N SER A 163 18.09 5.06 -2.21
CA SER A 163 18.89 3.90 -2.57
C SER A 163 19.05 2.92 -1.38
N GLY A 164 18.01 2.14 -1.09
CA GLY A 164 18.05 0.92 -0.28
C GLY A 164 17.97 1.11 1.24
N SER A 165 16.75 1.08 1.80
CA SER A 165 16.49 0.93 3.23
C SER A 165 16.75 -0.52 3.69
N GLY A 166 18.03 -0.85 3.85
CA GLY A 166 18.53 -1.97 4.63
C GLY A 166 19.78 -1.49 5.36
N GLY A 167 19.60 -0.89 6.54
CA GLY A 167 20.65 -0.15 7.23
C GLY A 167 21.89 -0.99 7.59
N ALA A 168 23.03 -0.62 7.00
CA ALA A 168 24.31 -0.42 7.67
C ALA A 168 25.25 0.26 6.67
N GLY A 169 25.70 1.48 6.98
CA GLY A 169 26.51 2.28 6.07
C GLY A 169 27.84 1.64 5.68
N MET A 170 28.21 1.81 4.42
CA MET A 170 29.56 2.17 3.98
C MET A 170 29.48 2.76 2.57
N GLY A 171 29.97 3.99 2.42
CA GLY A 171 30.19 4.61 1.13
C GLY A 171 31.31 3.91 0.33
N GLY A 172 31.04 3.76 -0.97
CA GLY A 172 31.97 3.86 -2.10
C GLY A 172 33.36 3.21 -2.05
N GLY A 173 33.54 2.18 -2.89
CA GLY A 173 34.77 2.03 -3.69
C GLY A 173 35.73 0.89 -3.30
N MET A 174 35.75 -0.16 -4.13
CA MET A 174 36.81 -1.15 -4.30
C MET A 174 37.24 -1.95 -3.05
N GLY A 175 36.53 -3.06 -2.79
CA GLY A 175 36.95 -4.09 -1.83
C GLY A 175 35.92 -5.20 -1.56
N GLY A 176 34.66 -5.03 -1.95
CA GLY A 176 33.58 -5.97 -1.67
C GLY A 176 33.33 -6.98 -2.78
N PHE A 177 34.16 -8.04 -2.88
CA PHE A 177 33.86 -9.18 -3.76
C PHE A 177 33.87 -10.55 -3.06
N LEU A 178 33.99 -10.64 -1.73
CA LEU A 178 34.22 -11.95 -1.07
C LEU A 178 33.52 -12.21 0.28
N THR A 179 32.29 -11.73 0.52
CA THR A 179 31.53 -12.17 1.71
C THR A 179 30.01 -12.32 1.52
N ILE A 180 29.52 -12.59 0.30
CA ILE A 180 28.15 -13.09 0.12
C ILE A 180 28.24 -14.51 -0.45
N ALA A 181 28.48 -15.45 0.46
CA ALA A 181 28.29 -16.86 0.24
C ALA A 181 27.49 -17.41 1.44
N LEU A 182 26.37 -18.07 1.13
CA LEU A 182 25.54 -18.91 2.01
C LEU A 182 24.67 -18.19 3.05
N ILE A 183 23.44 -17.87 2.62
CA ILE A 183 22.14 -18.52 2.95
C ILE A 183 21.16 -17.88 1.95
N GLY A 184 20.76 -18.48 0.83
CA GLY A 184 20.19 -19.80 0.60
C GLY A 184 18.80 -19.57 0.01
N LEU A 185 18.65 -19.37 -1.31
CA LEU A 185 18.47 -20.45 -2.29
C LEU A 185 17.55 -21.56 -1.77
N VAL A 186 16.30 -21.18 -1.50
CA VAL A 186 15.11 -22.05 -1.58
C VAL A 186 13.98 -21.18 -2.14
N VAL A 187 13.18 -21.73 -3.05
CA VAL A 187 12.00 -21.14 -3.72
C VAL A 187 12.26 -20.38 -5.04
N ILE A 188 13.14 -20.85 -5.92
CA ILE A 188 12.84 -20.89 -7.38
C ILE A 188 13.46 -22.17 -7.94
N GLY A 189 12.62 -23.10 -8.39
CA GLY A 189 13.03 -24.36 -9.04
C GLY A 189 12.75 -25.62 -8.23
N GLY A 190 11.49 -26.08 -8.22
CA GLY A 190 11.17 -27.34 -7.52
C GLY A 190 9.73 -27.79 -7.36
N ILE A 191 8.74 -27.29 -8.12
CA ILE A 191 7.42 -27.95 -8.23
C ILE A 191 7.01 -28.04 -9.70
N GLY A 192 7.83 -28.75 -10.49
CA GLY A 192 7.58 -29.04 -11.90
C GLY A 192 7.53 -30.53 -12.26
N LEU A 193 7.78 -31.46 -11.33
CA LEU A 193 8.02 -32.87 -11.71
C LEU A 193 7.48 -33.95 -10.74
N ILE A 194 6.41 -33.68 -9.98
CA ILE A 194 5.64 -34.72 -9.25
C ILE A 194 4.12 -34.47 -9.41
N SER A 195 3.62 -34.54 -10.64
CA SER A 195 2.16 -34.51 -10.90
C SER A 195 1.71 -35.47 -12.04
N VAL A 196 2.63 -35.98 -12.86
CA VAL A 196 2.25 -36.73 -14.07
C VAL A 196 1.98 -38.24 -13.85
N PHE A 197 2.24 -38.81 -12.67
CA PHE A 197 2.06 -40.27 -12.48
C PHE A 197 1.02 -40.74 -11.46
N ARG A 198 0.18 -39.85 -10.91
CA ARG A 198 -0.88 -40.30 -10.01
C ARG A 198 -2.21 -39.58 -10.24
N ARG A 199 -3.10 -40.36 -10.87
CA ARG A 199 -4.57 -40.29 -10.84
C ARG A 199 -5.23 -39.62 -12.06
N ARG A 200 -5.34 -40.44 -13.10
CA ARG A 200 -6.64 -40.67 -13.75
C ARG A 200 -7.70 -40.92 -12.68
N LYS A 201 -8.59 -39.96 -12.45
CA LYS A 201 -10.08 -40.09 -12.40
C LYS A 201 -10.71 -38.84 -11.76
N GLY A 202 -11.31 -38.01 -12.62
CA GLY A 202 -12.64 -37.38 -12.45
C GLY A 202 -12.77 -36.15 -11.56
N GLY A 203 -13.28 -35.05 -12.16
CA GLY A 203 -14.09 -34.03 -11.48
C GLY A 203 -13.48 -32.63 -11.45
N GLU A 204 -14.13 -31.69 -12.13
CA GLU A 204 -13.76 -30.29 -12.34
C GLU A 204 -13.66 -29.43 -11.06
N ALA A 205 -12.61 -28.60 -10.99
CA ALA A 205 -12.63 -27.21 -10.52
C ALA A 205 -11.20 -26.60 -10.64
N GLN A 206 -11.00 -25.66 -11.56
CA GLN A 206 -9.77 -24.88 -11.66
C GLN A 206 -9.77 -23.75 -10.61
N PRO A 207 -8.67 -23.54 -9.85
CA PRO A 207 -8.51 -22.32 -9.06
C PRO A 207 -8.30 -21.14 -10.01
N ARG A 208 -9.18 -20.12 -9.92
CA ARG A 208 -9.00 -18.83 -10.57
C ARG A 208 -7.80 -18.14 -9.93
N GLN A 209 -6.67 -18.12 -10.64
CA GLN A 209 -5.55 -17.25 -10.31
C GLN A 209 -6.05 -15.80 -10.41
N ALA A 210 -5.97 -15.08 -9.30
CA ALA A 210 -6.19 -13.64 -9.26
C ALA A 210 -5.18 -12.99 -10.22
N ARG A 211 -5.67 -12.39 -11.32
CA ARG A 211 -4.87 -11.51 -12.16
C ARG A 211 -4.45 -10.33 -11.30
N GLN A 212 -3.18 -10.31 -10.87
CA GLN A 212 -2.55 -9.06 -10.44
C GLN A 212 -2.65 -8.09 -11.62
N GLN A 213 -3.45 -7.03 -11.45
CA GLN A 213 -3.56 -5.97 -12.45
C GLN A 213 -2.22 -5.22 -12.47
N LEU A 214 -1.60 -5.16 -13.64
CA LEU A 214 -0.35 -4.45 -13.87
C LEU A 214 -0.59 -2.93 -13.68
N PRO A 215 0.33 -2.16 -13.06
CA PRO A 215 0.17 -0.72 -12.79
C PRO A 215 -0.26 0.05 -14.05
N PRO A 216 -1.18 1.03 -14.04
CA PRO A 216 -1.79 1.62 -15.25
C PRO A 216 -0.79 2.15 -16.30
N ASP A 217 0.42 2.55 -15.90
CA ASP A 217 1.48 3.05 -16.79
C ASP A 217 2.47 1.97 -17.22
N HIS A 218 2.28 0.73 -16.74
CA HIS A 218 3.01 -0.44 -17.17
C HIS A 218 2.79 -0.60 -18.68
N PRO A 219 3.85 -0.80 -19.49
CA PRO A 219 3.72 -0.90 -20.94
C PRO A 219 2.60 -1.87 -21.37
N LEU A 220 2.44 -2.96 -20.61
CA LEU A 220 1.35 -3.94 -20.68
C LEU A 220 -0.08 -3.43 -20.43
N ASN A 221 -0.34 -2.13 -20.38
CA ASN A 221 -1.70 -1.55 -20.35
C ASN A 221 -2.08 -0.79 -21.62
N LEU A 222 -1.09 -0.42 -22.45
CA LEU A 222 -1.35 0.14 -23.77
C LEU A 222 -1.88 -0.92 -24.72
N PRO A 223 -2.67 -0.58 -25.75
CA PRO A 223 -2.98 -1.52 -26.83
C PRO A 223 -1.69 -2.10 -27.43
N THR A 224 -1.69 -3.39 -27.76
CA THR A 224 -0.52 -4.09 -28.29
C THR A 224 0.12 -3.39 -29.51
N PRO A 225 -0.64 -2.76 -30.44
CA PRO A 225 -0.05 -1.96 -31.52
C PRO A 225 0.72 -0.72 -31.06
N GLU A 226 0.28 -0.06 -29.98
CA GLU A 226 0.99 1.10 -29.42
C GLU A 226 2.27 0.69 -28.72
N LEU A 227 2.23 -0.44 -28.00
CA LEU A 227 3.43 -1.10 -27.45
C LEU A 227 4.45 -1.39 -28.54
N ALA A 228 4.00 -2.00 -29.64
CA ALA A 228 4.86 -2.33 -30.77
C ALA A 228 5.51 -1.09 -31.38
N LYS A 229 4.75 0.00 -31.53
CA LYS A 229 5.25 1.28 -32.04
C LYS A 229 6.30 1.90 -31.10
N ARG A 230 6.01 1.98 -29.79
CA ARG A 230 6.92 2.53 -28.79
C ARG A 230 8.21 1.72 -28.69
N ALA A 231 8.10 0.39 -28.65
CA ALA A 231 9.26 -0.50 -28.64
C ALA A 231 10.12 -0.31 -29.90
N GLY A 232 9.50 -0.14 -31.08
CA GLY A 232 10.23 0.16 -32.32
C GLY A 232 10.98 1.49 -32.28
N THR A 233 10.36 2.56 -31.79
CA THR A 233 11.03 3.86 -31.61
C THR A 233 12.16 3.80 -30.59
N ALA A 234 11.94 3.12 -29.46
CA ALA A 234 12.94 3.00 -28.41
C ALA A 234 14.15 2.16 -28.84
N LEU A 235 13.96 1.12 -29.67
CA LEU A 235 15.05 0.34 -30.26
C LEU A 235 15.94 1.19 -31.18
N LEU A 236 15.33 2.04 -32.02
CA LEU A 236 16.09 2.97 -32.86
C LEU A 236 16.90 3.96 -32.00
N GLY A 237 16.27 4.54 -30.98
CA GLY A 237 16.95 5.44 -30.05
C GLY A 237 18.11 4.76 -29.31
N ALA A 238 17.95 3.50 -28.89
CA ALA A 238 19.02 2.74 -28.25
C ALA A 238 20.18 2.42 -29.20
N ASP A 239 19.92 2.12 -30.47
CA ASP A 239 20.97 1.90 -31.48
C ASP A 239 21.79 3.18 -31.73
N ASP A 240 21.09 4.30 -31.93
CA ASP A 240 21.70 5.62 -32.09
C ASP A 240 22.53 6.01 -30.85
N ALA A 241 22.02 5.76 -29.64
CA ALA A 241 22.71 6.05 -28.39
C ALA A 241 23.97 5.20 -28.21
N VAL A 242 23.92 3.90 -28.53
CA VAL A 242 25.09 3.00 -28.50
C VAL A 242 26.14 3.48 -29.49
N ARG A 243 25.75 3.79 -30.72
CA ARG A 243 26.68 4.28 -31.76
C ARG A 243 27.32 5.60 -31.38
N SER A 244 26.52 6.57 -30.92
CA SER A 244 27.04 7.85 -30.45
C SER A 244 27.98 7.67 -29.26
N SER A 245 27.67 6.76 -28.33
CA SER A 245 28.52 6.46 -27.18
C SER A 245 29.82 5.75 -27.56
N GLU A 246 29.85 4.94 -28.61
CA GLU A 246 31.08 4.37 -29.17
C GLU A 246 32.02 5.46 -29.69
N GLU A 247 31.48 6.42 -30.41
CA GLU A 247 32.24 7.57 -30.93
C GLU A 247 32.79 8.42 -29.77
N GLU A 248 31.95 8.74 -28.79
CA GLU A 248 32.34 9.48 -27.57
C GLU A 248 33.38 8.74 -26.73
N LEU A 249 33.28 7.42 -26.58
CA LEU A 249 34.30 6.62 -25.89
C LEU A 249 35.66 6.72 -26.59
N GLY A 250 35.67 6.80 -27.92
CA GLY A 250 36.88 7.05 -28.70
C GLY A 250 37.55 8.38 -28.35
N PHE A 251 36.75 9.46 -28.27
CA PHE A 251 37.22 10.78 -27.84
C PHE A 251 37.67 10.79 -26.38
N ALA A 252 36.89 10.19 -25.48
CA ALA A 252 37.21 10.10 -24.06
C ALA A 252 38.53 9.34 -23.83
N LYS A 253 38.78 8.26 -24.56
CA LYS A 253 40.06 7.50 -24.49
C LYS A 253 41.25 8.35 -24.91
N ALA A 254 41.08 9.17 -25.95
CA ALA A 254 42.12 10.08 -26.41
C ALA A 254 42.37 11.22 -25.40
N GLN A 255 41.32 11.74 -24.77
CA GLN A 255 41.42 12.85 -23.83
C GLN A 255 41.88 12.43 -22.43
N PHE A 256 41.33 11.36 -21.86
CA PHE A 256 41.51 10.96 -20.47
C PHE A 256 42.36 9.69 -20.29
N GLY A 257 42.68 8.98 -21.38
CA GLY A 257 43.46 7.75 -21.36
C GLY A 257 42.62 6.51 -21.06
N LEU A 258 43.18 5.33 -21.34
CA LEU A 258 42.46 4.06 -21.29
C LEU A 258 41.88 3.74 -19.90
N GLN A 259 42.70 3.82 -18.86
CA GLN A 259 42.30 3.45 -17.49
C GLN A 259 41.16 4.32 -16.94
N ALA A 260 41.13 5.61 -17.26
CA ALA A 260 40.06 6.51 -16.84
C ALA A 260 38.72 6.24 -17.55
N THR A 261 38.76 5.49 -18.67
CA THR A 261 37.59 5.14 -19.48
C THR A 261 37.15 3.68 -19.35
N ASP A 262 37.72 2.93 -18.40
CA ASP A 262 37.38 1.51 -18.20
C ASP A 262 35.91 1.33 -17.82
N GLN A 263 35.39 2.20 -16.95
CA GLN A 263 33.98 2.16 -16.54
C GLN A 263 33.06 2.47 -17.71
N PHE A 264 33.37 3.47 -18.53
CA PHE A 264 32.58 3.79 -19.70
C PHE A 264 32.65 2.67 -20.75
N SER A 265 33.83 2.06 -20.93
CA SER A 265 33.98 0.88 -21.79
C SER A 265 33.12 -0.28 -21.31
N ALA A 266 33.08 -0.56 -20.01
CA ALA A 266 32.25 -1.62 -19.44
C ALA A 266 30.75 -1.31 -19.58
N ALA A 267 30.33 -0.08 -19.30
CA ALA A 267 28.96 0.40 -19.45
C ALA A 267 28.48 0.28 -20.90
N LEU A 268 29.33 0.64 -21.87
CA LEU A 268 29.04 0.52 -23.29
C LEU A 268 28.91 -0.95 -23.74
N GLU A 269 29.78 -1.84 -23.26
CA GLU A 269 29.67 -3.26 -23.55
C GLU A 269 28.41 -3.90 -22.89
N GLU A 270 28.00 -3.42 -21.72
CA GLU A 270 26.71 -3.79 -21.14
C GLU A 270 25.53 -3.30 -21.98
N ALA A 271 25.55 -2.03 -22.39
CA ALA A 271 24.53 -1.45 -23.25
C ALA A 271 24.40 -2.22 -24.58
N LYS A 272 25.51 -2.61 -25.21
CA LYS A 272 25.53 -3.46 -26.41
C LYS A 272 24.86 -4.82 -26.19
N ARG A 273 25.16 -5.49 -25.07
CA ARG A 273 24.52 -6.78 -24.74
C ARG A 273 23.00 -6.61 -24.54
N LYS A 274 22.57 -5.54 -23.87
CA LYS A 274 21.15 -5.22 -23.70
C LYS A 274 20.49 -4.91 -25.05
N ALA A 275 21.15 -4.15 -25.93
CA ALA A 275 20.67 -3.84 -27.27
C ALA A 275 20.51 -5.12 -28.11
N GLN A 276 21.52 -6.00 -28.11
CA GLN A 276 21.45 -7.30 -28.78
C GLN A 276 20.28 -8.15 -28.30
N ARG A 277 20.02 -8.19 -26.98
CA ARG A 277 18.85 -8.87 -26.41
C ARG A 277 17.54 -8.24 -26.87
N ALA A 278 17.44 -6.92 -26.85
CA ALA A 278 16.24 -6.20 -27.27
C ALA A 278 15.94 -6.44 -28.77
N PHE A 279 16.97 -6.45 -29.63
CA PHE A 279 16.82 -6.81 -31.04
C PHE A 279 16.48 -8.29 -31.27
N ALA A 280 17.01 -9.21 -30.45
CA ALA A 280 16.64 -10.62 -30.51
C ALA A 280 15.16 -10.83 -30.14
N LEU A 281 14.66 -10.14 -29.11
CA LEU A 281 13.23 -10.12 -28.76
C LEU A 281 12.37 -9.55 -29.90
N ARG A 282 12.85 -8.47 -30.54
CA ARG A 282 12.17 -7.90 -31.71
C ARG A 282 12.11 -8.88 -32.88
N GLN A 283 13.19 -9.61 -33.13
CA GLN A 283 13.24 -10.61 -34.19
C GLN A 283 12.27 -11.77 -33.94
N GLN A 284 12.14 -12.24 -32.69
CA GLN A 284 11.15 -13.26 -32.32
C GLN A 284 9.72 -12.76 -32.58
N LEU A 285 9.41 -11.54 -32.13
CA LEU A 285 8.10 -10.91 -32.36
C LEU A 285 7.74 -10.70 -33.84
N ASP A 286 8.73 -10.63 -34.72
CA ASP A 286 8.57 -10.42 -36.17
C ASP A 286 8.68 -11.74 -36.97
N ASP A 287 8.79 -12.91 -36.32
CA ASP A 287 8.92 -14.21 -36.98
C ASP A 287 7.59 -14.77 -37.52
N ASP A 288 7.65 -15.89 -38.25
CA ASP A 288 6.49 -16.51 -38.89
C ASP A 288 5.58 -17.31 -37.91
N VAL A 289 5.93 -17.36 -36.62
CA VAL A 289 5.24 -18.11 -35.55
C VAL A 289 4.70 -17.14 -34.50
N PRO A 290 3.46 -16.63 -34.64
CA PRO A 290 2.95 -15.59 -33.77
C PRO A 290 2.76 -16.09 -32.33
N GLU A 291 3.32 -15.35 -31.35
CA GLU A 291 3.06 -15.59 -29.94
C GLU A 291 1.64 -15.17 -29.54
N THR A 292 1.21 -15.61 -28.36
CA THR A 292 -0.06 -15.16 -27.81
C THR A 292 0.01 -13.67 -27.43
N GLU A 293 -1.11 -12.95 -27.52
CA GLU A 293 -1.14 -11.52 -27.20
C GLU A 293 -0.52 -11.17 -25.82
N PRO A 294 -0.77 -11.91 -24.72
CA PRO A 294 -0.09 -11.64 -23.45
C PRO A 294 1.44 -11.79 -23.50
N GLN A 295 1.95 -12.75 -24.28
CA GLN A 295 3.39 -12.98 -24.46
C GLN A 295 4.02 -11.86 -25.30
N GLN A 296 3.36 -11.45 -26.40
CA GLN A 296 3.86 -10.34 -27.23
C GLN A 296 3.98 -9.05 -26.43
N ARG A 297 2.97 -8.76 -25.60
CA ARG A 297 2.99 -7.59 -24.71
C ARG A 297 4.16 -7.65 -23.74
N GLN A 298 4.41 -8.81 -23.11
CA GLN A 298 5.55 -9.02 -22.20
C GLN A 298 6.89 -8.74 -22.88
N MET A 299 7.06 -9.25 -24.10
CA MET A 299 8.29 -9.01 -24.88
C MET A 299 8.45 -7.53 -25.26
N TYR A 300 7.38 -6.81 -25.63
CA TYR A 300 7.45 -5.36 -25.86
C TYR A 300 7.78 -4.58 -24.58
N ALA A 301 7.25 -4.98 -23.43
CA ALA A 301 7.58 -4.37 -22.15
C ALA A 301 9.06 -4.60 -21.78
N GLU A 302 9.57 -5.81 -22.03
CA GLU A 302 10.99 -6.13 -21.82
C GLU A 302 11.91 -5.32 -22.76
N ILE A 303 11.53 -5.15 -24.03
CA ILE A 303 12.26 -4.26 -24.96
C ILE A 303 12.33 -2.84 -24.40
N LEU A 304 11.20 -2.27 -23.96
CA LEU A 304 11.16 -0.91 -23.42
C LEU A 304 12.01 -0.75 -22.15
N GLN A 305 12.00 -1.75 -21.27
CA GLN A 305 12.86 -1.76 -20.10
C GLN A 305 14.34 -1.78 -20.49
N LEU A 306 14.73 -2.70 -21.39
CA LEU A 306 16.11 -2.81 -21.84
C LEU A 306 16.62 -1.52 -22.50
N THR A 307 15.80 -0.88 -23.34
CA THR A 307 16.18 0.38 -24.00
C THR A 307 16.24 1.55 -23.02
N SER A 308 15.38 1.58 -22.00
CA SER A 308 15.45 2.59 -20.93
C SER A 308 16.71 2.43 -20.09
N GLU A 309 17.09 1.20 -19.74
CA GLU A 309 18.31 0.94 -18.98
C GLU A 309 19.58 1.30 -19.78
N ILE A 310 19.57 1.08 -21.11
CA ILE A 310 20.65 1.50 -22.01
C ILE A 310 20.82 3.02 -21.95
N ASP A 311 19.73 3.76 -22.13
CA ASP A 311 19.74 5.23 -22.17
C ASP A 311 20.27 5.81 -20.84
N GLN A 312 19.74 5.35 -19.71
CA GLN A 312 20.19 5.78 -18.38
C GLN A 312 21.68 5.51 -18.16
N THR A 313 22.14 4.30 -18.52
CA THR A 313 23.54 3.89 -18.33
C THR A 313 24.49 4.74 -19.17
N LEU A 314 24.16 4.98 -20.44
CA LEU A 314 25.03 5.73 -21.36
C LEU A 314 25.01 7.23 -21.05
N SER A 315 23.84 7.81 -20.77
CA SER A 315 23.70 9.23 -20.44
C SER A 315 24.45 9.60 -19.15
N ALA A 316 24.37 8.77 -18.11
CA ALA A 316 25.11 9.00 -16.86
C ALA A 316 26.64 9.03 -17.08
N GLN A 317 27.16 8.19 -17.98
CA GLN A 317 28.59 8.21 -18.33
C GLN A 317 28.96 9.45 -19.15
N ALA A 318 28.11 9.85 -20.11
CA ALA A 318 28.34 11.05 -20.91
C ALA A 318 28.38 12.31 -20.03
N GLU A 319 27.41 12.47 -19.12
CA GLU A 319 27.37 13.57 -18.15
C GLU A 319 28.60 13.59 -17.25
N HIS A 320 29.09 12.42 -16.83
CA HIS A 320 30.31 12.31 -16.03
C HIS A 320 31.54 12.92 -16.74
N PHE A 321 31.73 12.63 -18.03
CA PHE A 321 32.84 13.22 -18.79
C PHE A 321 32.65 14.72 -19.05
N VAL A 322 31.40 15.18 -19.26
CA VAL A 322 31.10 16.61 -19.34
C VAL A 322 31.53 17.29 -18.03
N LYS A 323 31.16 16.73 -16.87
CA LYS A 323 31.58 17.25 -15.55
C LYS A 323 33.10 17.27 -15.42
N LEU A 324 33.80 16.20 -15.81
CA LEU A 324 35.27 16.16 -15.77
C LEU A 324 35.91 17.23 -16.64
N ARG A 325 35.40 17.46 -17.86
CA ARG A 325 35.90 18.48 -18.77
C ARG A 325 35.69 19.88 -18.20
N ASP A 326 34.52 20.13 -17.63
CA ASP A 326 34.20 21.42 -17.00
C ASP A 326 35.07 21.67 -15.77
N MET A 327 35.31 20.64 -14.95
CA MET A 327 36.25 20.72 -13.83
C MET A 327 37.68 20.97 -14.31
N GLN A 328 38.12 20.35 -15.40
CA GLN A 328 39.46 20.58 -15.96
C GLN A 328 39.61 22.00 -16.51
N ALA A 329 38.56 22.53 -17.15
CA ALA A 329 38.53 23.89 -17.66
C ALA A 329 38.57 24.95 -16.54
N ARG A 330 37.88 24.67 -15.42
CA ARG A 330 37.75 25.56 -14.26
C ARG A 330 38.56 25.10 -13.04
N ALA A 331 39.62 24.32 -13.24
CA ALA A 331 40.34 23.67 -12.14
C ALA A 331 40.79 24.63 -11.02
N PRO A 332 41.37 25.83 -11.31
CA PRO A 332 41.71 26.78 -10.25
C PRO A 332 40.50 27.24 -9.43
N GLN A 333 39.37 27.53 -10.10
CA GLN A 333 38.14 27.99 -9.45
C GLN A 333 37.52 26.88 -8.60
N VAL A 334 37.39 25.67 -9.14
CA VAL A 334 36.86 24.50 -8.43
C VAL A 334 37.67 24.22 -7.16
N LEU A 335 39.00 24.25 -7.23
CA LEU A 335 39.86 24.05 -6.06
C LEU A 335 39.75 25.20 -5.04
N SER A 336 39.41 26.42 -5.46
CA SER A 336 39.13 27.52 -4.53
C SER A 336 37.79 27.33 -3.83
N GLU A 337 36.76 26.96 -4.59
CA GLU A 337 35.40 26.69 -4.08
C GLU A 337 35.41 25.51 -3.08
N LEU A 338 36.13 24.43 -3.38
CA LEU A 338 36.26 23.27 -2.49
C LEU A 338 36.96 23.62 -1.17
N ASP A 339 38.01 24.44 -1.20
CA ASP A 339 38.71 24.91 0.00
C ASP A 339 37.80 25.75 0.92
N GLN A 340 37.02 26.65 0.31
CA GLN A 340 36.02 27.46 1.00
C GLN A 340 34.95 26.57 1.62
N ARG A 341 34.45 25.58 0.86
CA ARG A 341 33.44 24.63 1.35
C ARG A 341 33.98 23.76 2.49
N ALA A 342 35.21 23.26 2.39
CA ALA A 342 35.86 22.53 3.48
C ALA A 342 35.93 23.37 4.77
N THR A 343 36.31 24.65 4.65
CA THR A 343 36.36 25.61 5.77
C THR A 343 34.97 25.88 6.36
N GLU A 344 33.92 25.92 5.53
CA GLU A 344 32.53 26.05 6.00
C GLU A 344 32.09 24.83 6.81
N VAL A 345 32.34 23.61 6.31
CA VAL A 345 31.99 22.38 7.02
C VAL A 345 32.81 22.23 8.30
N GLU A 346 34.08 22.66 8.31
CA GLU A 346 34.93 22.62 9.50
C GLU A 346 34.35 23.45 10.67
N ARG A 347 33.72 24.59 10.36
CA ARG A 347 33.06 25.43 11.36
C ARG A 347 31.88 24.74 12.05
N GLN A 348 31.29 23.72 11.44
CA GLN A 348 30.17 22.96 12.01
C GLN A 348 30.61 21.92 13.05
N ILE A 349 31.90 21.54 13.09
CA ILE A 349 32.41 20.47 13.97
C ILE A 349 32.19 20.81 15.45
N GLU A 350 32.49 22.03 15.87
CA GLU A 350 32.31 22.43 17.28
C GLU A 350 30.83 22.48 17.67
N GLY A 351 29.95 22.86 16.73
CA GLY A 351 28.50 22.77 16.92
C GLY A 351 28.03 21.33 17.13
N ALA A 352 28.49 20.40 16.29
CA ALA A 352 28.18 18.97 16.42
C ALA A 352 28.71 18.37 17.74
N ARG A 353 29.90 18.78 18.19
CA ARG A 353 30.47 18.38 19.49
C ARG A 353 29.63 18.89 20.66
N ALA A 354 29.20 20.15 20.62
CA ALA A 354 28.33 20.71 21.63
C ALA A 354 26.98 19.98 21.69
N GLN A 355 26.41 19.63 20.54
CA GLN A 355 25.18 18.85 20.46
C GLN A 355 25.34 17.44 21.04
N LEU A 356 26.43 16.73 20.73
CA LEU A 356 26.70 15.42 21.37
C LEU A 356 26.86 15.55 22.88
N ALA A 357 27.51 16.61 23.36
CA ALA A 357 27.64 16.86 24.80
C ALA A 357 26.27 17.10 25.46
N GLN A 358 25.36 17.81 24.78
CA GLN A 358 23.98 17.96 25.24
C GLN A 358 23.22 16.63 25.24
N LEU A 359 23.33 15.83 24.17
CA LEU A 359 22.66 14.53 24.08
C LEU A 359 23.12 13.56 25.17
N ARG A 360 24.41 13.59 25.53
CA ARG A 360 24.96 12.80 26.64
C ARG A 360 24.38 13.13 28.01
N THR A 361 23.73 14.29 28.18
CA THR A 361 23.01 14.61 29.42
C THR A 361 21.67 13.89 29.54
N GLN A 362 21.11 13.43 28.41
CA GLN A 362 19.77 12.83 28.32
C GLN A 362 19.81 11.34 27.98
N TYR A 363 20.82 10.90 27.23
CA TYR A 363 20.94 9.54 26.70
C TYR A 363 22.27 8.88 27.11
N PRO A 364 22.29 7.56 27.32
CA PRO A 364 23.53 6.84 27.60
C PRO A 364 24.43 6.76 26.36
N ASP A 365 25.75 6.58 26.58
CA ASP A 365 26.73 6.45 25.49
C ASP A 365 26.41 5.29 24.52
N THR A 366 25.69 4.26 24.97
CA THR A 366 25.27 3.15 24.11
C THR A 366 24.28 3.59 23.03
N ALA A 367 23.36 4.51 23.36
CA ALA A 367 22.38 5.06 22.41
C ALA A 367 23.04 5.99 21.39
N LEU A 368 24.20 6.57 21.74
CA LEU A 368 24.94 7.50 20.90
C LEU A 368 26.08 6.83 20.13
N ALA A 369 26.34 5.54 20.35
CA ALA A 369 27.56 4.85 19.94
C ALA A 369 27.90 5.01 18.44
N SER A 370 26.88 5.06 17.58
CA SER A 370 27.02 5.23 16.13
C SER A 370 27.49 6.63 15.71
N VAL A 371 27.21 7.66 16.51
CA VAL A 371 27.50 9.07 16.18
C VAL A 371 28.63 9.66 17.01
N LEU A 372 29.04 9.01 18.09
CA LEU A 372 30.05 9.54 19.03
C LEU A 372 31.36 9.96 18.37
N LYS A 373 31.84 9.22 17.36
CA LYS A 373 33.13 9.47 16.70
C LYS A 373 33.01 10.32 15.44
N ASN A 374 31.79 10.65 15.02
CA ASN A 374 31.56 11.32 13.74
C ASN A 374 32.24 12.68 13.64
N PRO A 375 32.26 13.56 14.67
CA PRO A 375 32.97 14.84 14.56
C PRO A 375 34.48 14.68 14.36
N ASP A 376 35.09 13.68 14.99
CA ASP A 376 36.53 13.42 14.86
C ASP A 376 36.87 12.82 13.50
N HIS A 377 36.02 11.93 12.98
CA HIS A 377 36.14 11.40 11.61
C HIS A 377 35.93 12.50 10.56
N ALA A 378 34.92 13.36 10.72
CA ALA A 378 34.68 14.51 9.85
C ALA A 378 35.89 15.45 9.84
N LYS A 379 36.49 15.72 11.01
CA LYS A 379 37.72 16.50 11.11
C LYS A 379 38.87 15.89 10.29
N ALA A 380 39.09 14.58 10.43
CA ALA A 380 40.15 13.88 9.69
C ALA A 380 39.92 13.95 8.17
N LEU A 381 38.68 13.77 7.72
CA LEU A 381 38.30 13.90 6.30
C LEU A 381 38.55 15.31 5.76
N LEU A 382 38.21 16.36 6.51
CA LEU A 382 38.46 17.74 6.08
C LEU A 382 39.95 18.08 6.01
N VAL A 383 40.78 17.53 6.91
CA VAL A 383 42.24 17.64 6.79
C VAL A 383 42.71 17.03 5.46
N SER A 384 42.26 15.82 5.13
CA SER A 384 42.58 15.19 3.84
C SER A 384 42.03 15.98 2.63
N ALA A 385 40.87 16.63 2.77
CA ALA A 385 40.32 17.49 1.73
C ALA A 385 41.21 18.70 1.46
N HIS A 386 41.65 19.42 2.49
CA HIS A 386 42.57 20.56 2.35
C HIS A 386 43.93 20.14 1.75
N GLU A 387 44.48 19.00 2.19
CA GLU A 387 45.73 18.45 1.61
C GLU A 387 45.57 18.11 0.12
N SER A 388 44.43 17.51 -0.25
CA SER A 388 44.13 17.19 -1.64
C SER A 388 43.95 18.46 -2.48
N VAL A 389 43.24 19.48 -1.95
CA VAL A 389 43.11 20.79 -2.62
C VAL A 389 44.48 21.44 -2.84
N ALA A 390 45.34 21.47 -1.81
CA ALA A 390 46.69 22.04 -1.92
C ALA A 390 47.53 21.33 -2.99
N THR A 391 47.47 19.99 -3.02
CA THR A 391 48.14 19.18 -4.04
C THR A 391 47.57 19.46 -5.44
N GLY A 392 46.24 19.56 -5.56
CA GLY A 392 45.56 19.92 -6.79
C GLY A 392 46.01 21.28 -7.32
N ARG A 393 46.16 22.29 -6.46
CA ARG A 393 46.66 23.63 -6.84
C ARG A 393 48.09 23.56 -7.38
N ALA A 394 48.98 22.81 -6.73
CA ALA A 394 50.35 22.60 -7.21
C ALA A 394 50.38 21.89 -8.58
N LYS A 395 49.44 20.98 -8.85
CA LYS A 395 49.32 20.32 -10.17
C LYS A 395 48.83 21.27 -11.26
N VAL A 396 47.90 22.18 -10.93
CA VAL A 396 47.50 23.27 -11.84
C VAL A 396 48.70 24.15 -12.20
N GLU A 397 49.51 24.55 -11.22
CA GLU A 397 50.72 25.36 -11.44
C GLU A 397 51.76 24.64 -12.31
N ALA A 398 51.88 23.32 -12.16
CA ALA A 398 52.74 22.47 -12.98
C ALA A 398 52.18 22.18 -14.40
N GLY A 399 50.99 22.70 -14.74
CA GLY A 399 50.33 22.46 -16.02
C GLY A 399 49.59 21.12 -16.15
N ASP A 400 49.59 20.30 -15.09
CA ASP A 400 48.94 18.99 -15.04
C ASP A 400 47.50 19.10 -14.51
N ARG A 401 46.62 19.66 -15.34
CA ARG A 401 45.21 19.88 -14.97
C ARG A 401 44.44 18.58 -14.78
N GLN A 402 44.83 17.48 -15.43
CA GLN A 402 44.16 16.19 -15.29
C GLN A 402 44.35 15.63 -13.89
N THR A 403 45.59 15.59 -13.39
CA THR A 403 45.86 15.17 -12.02
C THR A 403 45.24 16.14 -11.00
N ALA A 404 45.16 17.44 -11.30
CA ALA A 404 44.47 18.40 -10.45
C ALA A 404 42.98 18.09 -10.28
N VAL A 405 42.28 17.67 -11.35
CA VAL A 405 40.87 17.25 -11.27
C VAL A 405 40.71 16.00 -10.41
N THR A 406 41.62 15.04 -10.50
CA THR A 406 41.62 13.86 -9.62
C THR A 406 41.68 14.27 -8.15
N HIS A 407 42.58 15.19 -7.79
CA HIS A 407 42.66 15.72 -6.43
C HIS A 407 41.43 16.54 -6.01
N ALA A 408 40.84 17.32 -6.93
CA ALA A 408 39.60 18.03 -6.66
C ALA A 408 38.45 17.07 -6.32
N ARG A 409 38.33 15.94 -7.03
CA ARG A 409 37.31 14.91 -6.74
C ARG A 409 37.53 14.23 -5.39
N VAL A 410 38.77 13.93 -5.03
CA VAL A 410 39.09 13.37 -3.71
C VAL A 410 38.68 14.35 -2.59
N ALA A 411 38.92 15.65 -2.79
CA ALA A 411 38.48 16.67 -1.84
C ALA A 411 36.94 16.80 -1.79
N GLU A 412 36.26 16.85 -2.94
CA GLU A 412 34.80 16.90 -3.05
C GLU A 412 34.15 15.73 -2.27
N GLU A 413 34.65 14.51 -2.47
CA GLU A 413 34.17 13.30 -1.79
C GLU A 413 34.40 13.37 -0.28
N ALA A 414 35.61 13.75 0.16
CA ALA A 414 35.94 13.85 1.58
C ALA A 414 35.07 14.91 2.30
N ILE A 415 34.81 16.04 1.65
CA ILE A 415 33.92 17.10 2.16
C ILE A 415 32.49 16.56 2.27
N ALA A 416 31.99 15.86 1.24
CA ALA A 416 30.65 15.27 1.26
C ALA A 416 30.50 14.26 2.41
N GLN A 417 31.47 13.36 2.59
CA GLN A 417 31.47 12.41 3.69
C GLN A 417 31.51 13.10 5.06
N ALA A 418 32.32 14.15 5.22
CA ALA A 418 32.37 14.93 6.44
C ALA A 418 31.01 15.59 6.75
N SER A 419 30.37 16.21 5.76
CA SER A 419 29.04 16.78 5.89
C SER A 419 28.00 15.74 6.31
N THR A 420 28.00 14.55 5.72
CA THR A 420 27.07 13.46 6.08
C THR A 420 27.26 13.02 7.54
N LEU A 421 28.52 12.87 7.98
CA LEU A 421 28.82 12.49 9.36
C LEU A 421 28.34 13.53 10.38
N LEU A 422 28.51 14.82 10.08
CA LEU A 422 28.01 15.93 10.91
C LEU A 422 26.48 16.03 10.86
N GLY A 423 25.87 15.83 9.69
CA GLY A 423 24.42 15.74 9.53
C GLY A 423 23.80 14.64 10.38
N ALA A 424 24.44 13.46 10.45
CA ALA A 424 24.00 12.36 11.31
C ALA A 424 24.04 12.73 12.81
N VAL A 425 25.02 13.53 13.25
CA VAL A 425 25.05 14.06 14.62
C VAL A 425 23.90 15.04 14.85
N ASN A 426 23.65 15.93 13.89
CA ASN A 426 22.60 16.93 13.98
C ASN A 426 21.21 16.28 14.05
N GLY A 427 20.98 15.21 13.29
CA GLY A 427 19.72 14.44 13.29
C GLY A 427 19.56 13.46 14.46
N ALA A 428 20.64 13.12 15.18
CA ALA A 428 20.60 12.10 16.23
C ALA A 428 19.60 12.42 17.35
N GLY A 429 19.45 13.70 17.70
CA GLY A 429 18.50 14.11 18.73
C GLY A 429 17.04 13.84 18.36
N ALA A 430 16.66 14.19 17.13
CA ALA A 430 15.32 13.94 16.61
C ALA A 430 15.05 12.44 16.48
N ALA A 431 16.02 11.67 15.97
CA ALA A 431 15.91 10.22 15.86
C ALA A 431 15.74 9.52 17.23
N LEU A 432 16.44 9.99 18.27
CA LEU A 432 16.30 9.46 19.63
C LEU A 432 14.97 9.86 20.29
N ALA A 433 14.47 11.07 20.01
CA ALA A 433 13.16 11.50 20.47
C ALA A 433 12.04 10.68 19.83
N ASP A 434 12.11 10.45 18.52
CA ASP A 434 11.18 9.59 17.79
C ASP A 434 11.25 8.13 18.27
N ALA A 435 12.44 7.62 18.56
CA ALA A 435 12.59 6.32 19.20
C ALA A 435 11.85 6.24 20.56
N GLY A 436 11.76 7.36 21.30
CA GLY A 436 10.93 7.47 22.50
C GLY A 436 9.43 7.30 22.21
N ASN A 437 8.92 7.91 21.15
CA ASN A 437 7.51 7.77 20.75
C ASN A 437 7.19 6.34 20.31
N ARG A 438 8.07 5.75 19.49
CA ARG A 438 7.95 4.34 19.05
C ARG A 438 8.02 3.38 20.25
N LEU A 439 8.81 3.70 21.26
CA LEU A 439 8.92 2.91 22.48
C LEU A 439 7.59 2.86 23.23
N ASP A 440 6.86 3.98 23.30
CA ASP A 440 5.53 4.01 23.94
C ASP A 440 4.50 3.16 23.16
N ALA A 441 4.50 3.24 21.83
CA ALA A 441 3.66 2.39 20.99
C ALA A 441 4.00 0.90 21.16
N ALA A 442 5.28 0.53 21.15
CA ALA A 442 5.75 -0.84 21.34
C ALA A 442 5.39 -1.38 22.73
N LEU A 443 5.53 -0.56 23.79
CA LEU A 443 5.10 -0.91 25.15
C LEU A 443 3.61 -1.20 25.22
N ALA A 444 2.78 -0.36 24.58
CA ALA A 444 1.33 -0.59 24.52
C ALA A 444 0.98 -1.87 23.76
N SER A 445 1.67 -2.15 22.66
CA SER A 445 1.46 -3.36 21.85
C SER A 445 1.75 -4.64 22.62
N ILE A 446 2.98 -4.79 23.11
CA ILE A 446 3.36 -6.00 23.84
C ILE A 446 2.57 -6.19 25.14
N THR A 447 2.10 -5.10 25.76
CA THR A 447 1.21 -5.18 26.94
C THR A 447 -0.13 -5.84 26.58
N ARG A 448 -0.69 -5.56 25.40
CA ARG A 448 -1.90 -6.24 24.89
C ARG A 448 -1.62 -7.71 24.61
N ASP A 449 -0.46 -8.06 24.06
CA ASP A 449 -0.11 -9.47 23.81
C ASP A 449 0.06 -10.26 25.10
N VAL A 450 0.63 -9.65 26.15
CA VAL A 450 0.69 -10.26 27.48
C VAL A 450 -0.72 -10.48 28.05
N GLN A 451 -1.64 -9.53 27.86
CA GLN A 451 -3.04 -9.69 28.28
C GLN A 451 -3.75 -10.80 27.50
N ASP A 452 -3.55 -10.87 26.18
CA ASP A 452 -4.08 -11.94 25.34
C ASP A 452 -3.51 -13.30 25.71
N ALA A 453 -2.20 -13.39 25.99
CA ALA A 453 -1.55 -14.61 26.45
C ALA A 453 -2.18 -15.12 27.76
N ASN A 454 -2.47 -14.21 28.70
CA ASN A 454 -3.16 -14.54 29.95
C ASN A 454 -4.61 -15.00 29.73
N ARG A 455 -5.30 -14.49 28.72
CA ARG A 455 -6.69 -14.82 28.39
C ARG A 455 -6.82 -16.12 27.59
N LEU A 456 -5.99 -16.29 26.57
CA LEU A 456 -6.12 -17.33 25.55
C LEU A 456 -5.42 -18.63 25.93
N ALA A 457 -4.25 -18.53 26.57
CA ALA A 457 -3.41 -19.70 26.86
C ALA A 457 -2.70 -19.58 28.24
N PRO A 458 -3.45 -19.38 29.35
CA PRO A 458 -2.86 -19.12 30.66
C PRO A 458 -1.95 -20.24 31.18
N ASN A 459 -2.23 -21.48 30.80
CA ASN A 459 -1.57 -22.69 31.30
C ASN A 459 -0.60 -23.33 30.31
N ASP A 460 -0.38 -22.74 29.13
CA ASP A 460 0.55 -23.28 28.13
C ASP A 460 2.01 -22.96 28.54
N PRO A 461 2.88 -23.97 28.77
CA PRO A 461 4.26 -23.74 29.19
C PRO A 461 5.10 -22.87 28.24
N ALA A 462 4.89 -22.98 26.92
CA ALA A 462 5.61 -22.20 25.93
C ALA A 462 5.17 -20.72 25.99
N VAL A 463 3.86 -20.49 26.15
CA VAL A 463 3.30 -19.13 26.32
C VAL A 463 3.73 -18.52 27.65
N ILE A 464 3.77 -19.29 28.74
CA ILE A 464 4.24 -18.82 30.05
C ILE A 464 5.69 -18.32 29.98
N ALA A 465 6.58 -19.06 29.30
CA ALA A 465 7.97 -18.65 29.13
C ALA A 465 8.08 -17.34 28.35
N ARG A 466 7.37 -17.23 27.22
CA ARG A 466 7.40 -16.03 26.35
C ARG A 466 6.76 -14.81 27.00
N ARG A 467 5.69 -15.01 27.79
CA ARG A 467 5.09 -13.96 28.60
C ARG A 467 6.08 -13.39 29.61
N LYS A 468 6.87 -14.22 30.29
CA LYS A 468 7.90 -13.76 31.23
C LYS A 468 9.00 -12.95 30.52
N GLU A 469 9.39 -13.37 29.32
CA GLU A 469 10.34 -12.63 28.49
C GLU A 469 9.78 -11.26 28.07
N ALA A 470 8.51 -11.20 27.67
CA ALA A 470 7.78 -9.98 27.34
C ALA A 470 7.65 -9.04 28.56
N GLU A 471 7.29 -9.56 29.74
CA GLU A 471 7.25 -8.78 30.99
C GLU A 471 8.62 -8.18 31.34
N ALA A 472 9.71 -8.94 31.13
CA ALA A 472 11.07 -8.43 31.33
C ALA A 472 11.45 -7.35 30.28
N ALA A 473 11.01 -7.50 29.03
CA ALA A 473 11.20 -6.50 27.99
C ALA A 473 10.41 -5.21 28.29
N ILE A 474 9.17 -5.32 28.76
CA ILE A 474 8.33 -4.19 29.23
C ILE A 474 9.04 -3.44 30.36
N ALA A 475 9.55 -4.15 31.37
CA ALA A 475 10.30 -3.54 32.46
C ALA A 475 11.52 -2.78 31.95
N GLN A 476 12.28 -3.35 31.01
CA GLN A 476 13.42 -2.68 30.39
C GLN A 476 12.99 -1.44 29.58
N GLY A 477 11.87 -1.51 28.85
CA GLY A 477 11.31 -0.37 28.12
C GLY A 477 10.90 0.78 29.03
N HIS A 478 10.26 0.50 30.17
CA HIS A 478 9.96 1.54 31.16
C HIS A 478 11.22 2.18 31.75
N HIS A 479 12.29 1.40 31.97
CA HIS A 479 13.57 1.97 32.37
C HIS A 479 14.15 2.88 31.27
N ALA A 480 14.06 2.49 30.00
CA ALA A 480 14.53 3.30 28.88
C ALA A 480 13.83 4.67 28.78
N ARG A 481 12.54 4.76 29.12
CA ARG A 481 11.80 6.04 29.20
C ARG A 481 12.37 7.05 30.20
N THR A 482 13.15 6.61 31.18
CA THR A 482 13.66 7.44 32.30
C THR A 482 15.17 7.66 32.25
N GLY A 483 15.81 7.39 31.11
CA GLY A 483 17.25 7.63 30.89
C GLY A 483 18.06 6.40 30.48
N GLY A 484 17.39 5.31 30.06
CA GLY A 484 18.07 4.17 29.45
C GLY A 484 18.21 4.31 27.93
N ASP A 485 18.67 3.26 27.26
CA ASP A 485 18.87 3.23 25.81
C ASP A 485 17.55 2.89 25.09
N PRO A 486 16.89 3.84 24.41
CA PRO A 486 15.60 3.61 23.77
C PRO A 486 15.70 2.66 22.57
N LEU A 487 16.82 2.67 21.84
CA LEU A 487 17.02 1.83 20.65
C LEU A 487 17.20 0.36 21.05
N ALA A 488 18.03 0.11 22.07
CA ALA A 488 18.21 -1.24 22.59
C ALA A 488 16.91 -1.79 23.22
N ALA A 489 16.13 -0.94 23.89
CA ALA A 489 14.84 -1.32 24.45
C ALA A 489 13.81 -1.66 23.37
N LEU A 490 13.70 -0.84 22.31
CA LEU A 490 12.86 -1.11 21.15
C LEU A 490 13.18 -2.45 20.49
N GLN A 491 14.47 -2.72 20.24
CA GLN A 491 14.90 -3.98 19.64
C GLN A 491 14.49 -5.19 20.51
N ARG A 492 14.61 -5.07 21.83
CA ARG A 492 14.20 -6.12 22.76
C ARG A 492 12.69 -6.31 22.79
N LEU A 493 11.92 -5.22 22.81
CA LEU A 493 10.46 -5.28 22.79
C LEU A 493 9.97 -5.97 21.52
N HIS A 494 10.46 -5.55 20.35
CA HIS A 494 10.08 -6.17 19.07
C HIS A 494 10.45 -7.66 19.01
N SER A 495 11.62 -8.03 19.53
CA SER A 495 12.04 -9.44 19.61
C SER A 495 11.11 -10.25 20.53
N ALA A 496 10.69 -9.67 21.66
CA ALA A 496 9.80 -10.32 22.62
C ALA A 496 8.35 -10.41 22.11
N GLU A 497 7.86 -9.39 21.41
CA GLU A 497 6.56 -9.34 20.73
C GLU A 497 6.47 -10.43 19.65
N THR A 498 7.43 -10.46 18.73
CA THR A 498 7.52 -11.52 17.70
C THR A 498 7.53 -12.92 18.34
N ALA A 499 8.25 -13.06 19.45
CA ALA A 499 8.39 -14.30 20.19
C ALA A 499 7.09 -14.74 20.88
N ILE A 500 6.31 -13.83 21.46
CA ILE A 500 5.01 -14.15 22.10
C ILE A 500 3.92 -14.38 21.06
N ASP A 501 3.91 -13.62 19.96
CA ASP A 501 2.97 -13.79 18.85
C ASP A 501 3.09 -15.15 18.20
N ALA A 502 4.32 -15.62 17.94
CA ALA A 502 4.56 -16.91 17.32
C ALA A 502 3.97 -18.08 18.12
N VAL A 503 4.04 -18.02 19.46
CA VAL A 503 3.46 -19.07 20.32
C VAL A 503 1.96 -18.88 20.57
N LEU A 504 1.44 -17.67 20.41
CA LEU A 504 0.04 -17.34 20.66
C LEU A 504 -0.85 -17.51 19.42
N ALA A 505 -0.27 -17.53 18.21
CA ALA A 505 -0.99 -17.64 16.95
C ALA A 505 -2.03 -18.79 16.93
N PRO A 506 -1.73 -20.03 17.34
CA PRO A 506 -2.73 -21.11 17.35
C PRO A 506 -3.92 -20.83 18.28
N ALA A 507 -3.67 -20.16 19.42
CA ALA A 507 -4.71 -19.83 20.38
C ALA A 507 -5.59 -18.67 19.90
N ARG A 508 -5.00 -17.70 19.19
CA ARG A 508 -5.73 -16.61 18.50
C ARG A 508 -6.63 -17.16 17.40
N ASP A 509 -6.10 -18.04 16.55
CA ASP A 509 -6.89 -18.69 15.49
C ASP A 509 -8.08 -19.48 16.06
N ALA A 510 -7.87 -20.21 17.15
CA ALA A 510 -8.93 -20.95 17.82
C ALA A 510 -10.00 -20.03 18.42
N ASP A 511 -9.60 -18.89 19.02
CA ASP A 511 -10.53 -17.89 19.55
C ASP A 511 -11.33 -17.20 18.46
N GLU A 512 -10.67 -16.81 17.37
CA GLU A 512 -11.33 -16.16 16.24
C GLU A 512 -12.35 -17.09 15.58
N ASN A 513 -11.96 -18.36 15.34
CA ASN A 513 -12.87 -19.38 14.82
C ASN A 513 -14.09 -19.58 15.74
N ARG A 514 -13.89 -19.56 17.07
CA ARG A 514 -14.99 -19.66 18.04
C ARG A 514 -15.91 -18.44 18.00
N ARG A 515 -15.36 -17.22 17.90
CA ARG A 515 -16.15 -15.98 17.77
C ARG A 515 -16.95 -15.96 16.49
N ARG A 516 -16.33 -16.31 15.35
CA ARG A 516 -17.02 -16.42 14.05
C ARG A 516 -18.13 -17.47 14.09
N ALA A 517 -17.87 -18.65 14.66
CA ALA A 517 -18.88 -19.69 14.84
C ALA A 517 -20.03 -19.21 15.71
N SER A 518 -19.75 -18.51 16.82
CA SER A 518 -20.78 -17.95 17.72
C SER A 518 -21.68 -16.93 17.01
N ALA A 519 -21.08 -16.02 16.25
CA ALA A 519 -21.81 -15.00 15.49
C ALA A 519 -22.73 -15.62 14.43
N GLN A 520 -22.27 -16.64 13.71
CA GLN A 520 -23.07 -17.33 12.69
C GLN A 520 -24.15 -18.24 13.29
N LEU A 521 -23.86 -18.85 14.45
CA LEU A 521 -24.74 -19.83 15.07
C LEU A 521 -26.11 -19.24 15.45
N GLN A 522 -26.14 -18.01 15.96
CA GLN A 522 -27.38 -17.37 16.40
C GLN A 522 -28.37 -17.18 15.23
N ASP A 523 -27.89 -16.67 14.10
CA ASP A 523 -28.70 -16.48 12.89
C ASP A 523 -29.21 -17.82 12.33
N ARG A 524 -28.32 -18.81 12.19
CA ARG A 524 -28.69 -20.11 11.63
C ARG A 524 -29.67 -20.89 12.51
N LEU A 525 -29.50 -20.84 13.83
CA LEU A 525 -30.47 -21.43 14.76
C LEU A 525 -31.84 -20.77 14.64
N GLY A 526 -31.91 -19.44 14.47
CA GLY A 526 -33.16 -18.72 14.24
C GLY A 526 -33.88 -19.20 12.96
N ARG A 527 -33.14 -19.31 11.85
CA ARG A 527 -33.67 -19.81 10.58
C ARG A 527 -34.10 -21.27 10.64
N LEU A 528 -33.26 -22.14 11.19
CA LEU A 528 -33.54 -23.57 11.37
C LEU A 528 -34.79 -23.80 12.24
N ASN A 529 -34.92 -23.10 13.36
CA ASN A 529 -36.09 -23.22 14.24
C ASN A 529 -37.38 -22.79 13.54
N SER A 530 -37.30 -21.77 12.67
CA SER A 530 -38.44 -21.32 11.87
C SER A 530 -38.83 -22.35 10.81
N GLN A 531 -37.84 -22.96 10.15
CA GLN A 531 -38.07 -24.05 9.19
C GLN A 531 -38.69 -25.29 9.85
N ILE A 532 -38.17 -25.72 11.02
CA ILE A 532 -38.71 -26.85 11.77
C ILE A 532 -40.19 -26.63 12.12
N ARG A 533 -40.56 -25.41 12.56
CA ARG A 533 -41.96 -25.06 12.82
C ARG A 533 -42.81 -25.13 11.56
N ALA A 534 -42.37 -24.53 10.46
CA ALA A 534 -43.10 -24.54 9.19
C ALA A 534 -43.35 -25.97 8.66
N VAL A 535 -42.33 -26.84 8.71
CA VAL A 535 -42.46 -28.25 8.31
C VAL A 535 -43.36 -29.01 9.28
N SER A 536 -43.25 -28.77 10.59
CA SER A 536 -44.16 -29.34 11.60
C SER A 536 -45.63 -29.00 11.30
N ASP A 537 -45.91 -27.73 11.01
CA ASP A 537 -47.26 -27.26 10.70
C ASP A 537 -47.79 -27.90 9.41
N TYR A 538 -46.94 -28.00 8.36
CA TYR A 538 -47.27 -28.70 7.12
C TYR A 538 -47.64 -30.18 7.34
N ILE A 539 -46.84 -30.90 8.13
CA ILE A 539 -47.08 -32.32 8.45
C ILE A 539 -48.34 -32.50 9.30
N SER A 540 -48.59 -31.58 10.25
CA SER A 540 -49.73 -31.66 11.16
C SER A 540 -51.08 -31.50 10.44
N THR A 541 -51.15 -30.58 9.48
CA THR A 541 -52.35 -30.31 8.65
C THR A 541 -52.65 -31.44 7.67
N ARG A 542 -51.65 -32.28 7.34
CA ARG A 542 -51.73 -33.38 6.37
C ARG A 542 -51.45 -34.74 7.02
N ARG A 543 -51.98 -34.94 8.23
CA ARG A 543 -51.67 -36.07 9.10
C ARG A 543 -51.99 -37.44 8.50
N GLY A 544 -52.96 -37.50 7.57
CA GLY A 544 -53.36 -38.73 6.87
C GLY A 544 -52.52 -39.10 5.64
N THR A 545 -51.76 -38.16 5.08
CA THR A 545 -51.05 -38.33 3.80
C THR A 545 -49.53 -38.42 3.95
N VAL A 546 -48.97 -37.73 4.95
CA VAL A 546 -47.53 -37.72 5.20
C VAL A 546 -47.07 -38.99 5.93
N GLY A 547 -46.06 -39.66 5.37
CA GLY A 547 -45.48 -40.89 5.90
C GLY A 547 -44.71 -40.73 7.21
N THR A 548 -44.38 -41.86 7.85
CA THR A 548 -43.62 -41.90 9.10
C THR A 548 -42.17 -41.44 8.91
N GLU A 549 -41.59 -41.62 7.72
CA GLU A 549 -40.20 -41.23 7.43
C GLU A 549 -39.98 -39.71 7.56
N ALA A 550 -40.88 -38.89 6.99
CA ALA A 550 -40.80 -37.43 7.11
C ALA A 550 -40.89 -36.96 8.58
N ARG A 551 -41.74 -37.61 9.38
CA ARG A 551 -41.89 -37.32 10.82
C ARG A 551 -40.63 -37.67 11.61
N THR A 552 -40.01 -38.81 11.30
CA THR A 552 -38.74 -39.22 11.92
C THR A 552 -37.63 -38.22 11.59
N ARG A 553 -37.52 -37.78 10.33
CA ARG A 553 -36.52 -36.77 9.93
C ARG A 553 -36.75 -35.43 10.63
N LEU A 554 -38.00 -34.98 10.75
CA LEU A 554 -38.33 -33.75 11.49
C LEU A 554 -38.01 -33.86 12.98
N SER A 555 -38.32 -35.00 13.61
CA SER A 555 -37.98 -35.25 15.02
C SER A 555 -36.47 -35.23 15.26
N GLU A 556 -35.69 -35.79 14.34
CA GLU A 556 -34.23 -35.78 14.42
C GLU A 556 -33.66 -34.37 14.19
N ALA A 557 -34.23 -33.59 13.26
CA ALA A 557 -33.87 -32.17 13.09
C ALA A 557 -34.11 -31.36 14.37
N ALA A 558 -35.25 -31.55 15.03
CA ALA A 558 -35.57 -30.89 16.30
C ALA A 558 -34.63 -31.32 17.45
N ARG A 559 -34.26 -32.61 17.51
CA ARG A 559 -33.29 -33.13 18.47
C ARG A 559 -31.90 -32.52 18.26
N LEU A 560 -31.44 -32.43 17.02
CA LEU A 560 -30.14 -31.83 16.68
C LEU A 560 -30.13 -30.31 16.93
N ALA A 561 -31.24 -29.61 16.67
CA ALA A 561 -31.38 -28.18 16.97
C ALA A 561 -31.30 -27.87 18.47
N SER A 562 -31.91 -28.70 19.33
CA SER A 562 -31.81 -28.54 20.78
C SER A 562 -30.40 -28.85 21.30
N GLU A 563 -29.75 -29.90 20.76
CA GLU A 563 -28.35 -30.23 21.04
C GLU A 563 -27.41 -29.08 20.64
N ALA A 564 -27.62 -28.48 19.46
CA ALA A 564 -26.88 -27.29 19.02
C ALA A 564 -27.10 -26.10 19.96
N ASN A 565 -28.34 -25.88 20.43
CA ASN A 565 -28.64 -24.79 21.36
C ASN A 565 -27.94 -24.98 22.71
N HIS A 566 -27.83 -26.21 23.22
CA HIS A 566 -27.08 -26.51 24.45
C HIS A 566 -25.58 -26.25 24.27
N LEU A 567 -25.02 -26.62 23.12
CA LEU A 567 -23.60 -26.41 22.80
C LEU A 567 -23.26 -24.95 22.47
N SER A 568 -24.25 -24.10 22.20
CA SER A 568 -24.03 -22.72 21.72
C SER A 568 -23.15 -21.85 22.61
N THR A 569 -23.09 -22.14 23.92
CA THR A 569 -22.30 -21.38 24.90
C THR A 569 -20.96 -22.03 25.25
N THR A 570 -20.86 -23.36 25.12
CA THR A 570 -19.69 -24.14 25.54
C THR A 570 -18.79 -24.52 24.37
N ASP A 571 -19.38 -24.86 23.22
CA ASP A 571 -18.67 -25.22 21.99
C ASP A 571 -19.47 -24.78 20.75
N PRO A 572 -19.36 -23.49 20.37
CA PRO A 572 -20.03 -22.95 19.18
C PRO A 572 -19.63 -23.65 17.88
N VAL A 573 -18.41 -24.22 17.81
CA VAL A 573 -17.92 -24.92 16.61
C VAL A 573 -18.63 -26.27 16.47
N ALA A 574 -18.74 -27.04 17.54
CA ALA A 574 -19.54 -28.26 17.55
C ALA A 574 -21.03 -27.97 17.34
N ALA A 575 -21.56 -26.89 17.93
CA ALA A 575 -22.94 -26.47 17.73
C ALA A 575 -23.25 -26.18 16.24
N MET A 576 -22.35 -25.50 15.52
CA MET A 576 -22.49 -25.25 14.09
C MET A 576 -22.56 -26.54 13.25
N GLN A 577 -21.81 -27.58 13.63
CA GLN A 577 -21.90 -28.88 12.97
C GLN A 577 -23.28 -29.53 13.20
N LYS A 578 -23.83 -29.41 14.41
CA LYS A 578 -25.18 -29.91 14.75
C LYS A 578 -26.27 -29.15 13.98
N VAL A 579 -26.14 -27.83 13.84
CA VAL A 579 -27.04 -27.01 13.01
C VAL A 579 -27.01 -27.45 11.56
N ALA A 580 -25.84 -27.65 10.96
CA ALA A 580 -25.73 -28.10 9.57
C ALA A 580 -26.40 -29.47 9.35
N GLN A 581 -26.25 -30.40 10.30
CA GLN A 581 -26.95 -31.70 10.26
C GLN A 581 -28.47 -31.54 10.41
N ALA A 582 -28.91 -30.66 11.31
CA ALA A 582 -30.33 -30.38 11.53
C ALA A 582 -31.00 -29.73 10.31
N GLU A 583 -30.33 -28.79 9.64
CA GLU A 583 -30.78 -28.18 8.38
C GLU A 583 -30.98 -29.23 7.28
N GLN A 584 -30.05 -30.19 7.15
CA GLN A 584 -30.20 -31.31 6.21
C GLN A 584 -31.42 -32.17 6.54
N MET A 585 -31.61 -32.52 7.82
CA MET A 585 -32.76 -33.33 8.26
C MET A 585 -34.10 -32.60 8.09
N ALA A 586 -34.14 -31.28 8.33
CA ALA A 586 -35.33 -30.46 8.14
C ALA A 586 -35.69 -30.36 6.64
N ALA A 587 -34.70 -30.17 5.76
CA ALA A 587 -34.91 -30.15 4.32
C ALA A 587 -35.34 -31.53 3.76
N ASP A 588 -34.77 -32.63 4.27
CA ASP A 588 -35.22 -33.99 3.96
C ASP A 588 -36.68 -34.20 4.38
N ALA A 589 -37.03 -33.82 5.61
CA ALA A 589 -38.39 -33.94 6.13
C ALA A 589 -39.40 -33.18 5.26
N GLN A 590 -39.05 -31.97 4.84
CA GLN A 590 -39.89 -31.15 3.95
C GLN A 590 -40.12 -31.84 2.59
N ARG A 591 -39.05 -32.27 1.90
CA ARG A 591 -39.17 -32.94 0.60
C ARG A 591 -39.98 -34.24 0.67
N LEU A 592 -39.78 -35.03 1.74
CA LEU A 592 -40.54 -36.26 1.96
C LEU A 592 -42.03 -35.94 2.18
N ALA A 593 -42.34 -34.92 2.98
CA ALA A 593 -43.72 -34.53 3.27
C ALA A 593 -44.46 -33.99 2.04
N GLU A 594 -43.78 -33.19 1.20
CA GLU A 594 -44.32 -32.69 -0.06
C GLU A 594 -44.62 -33.86 -1.02
N ARG A 595 -43.64 -34.73 -1.24
CA ARG A 595 -43.79 -35.90 -2.13
C ARG A 595 -44.89 -36.86 -1.68
N ASP A 596 -44.99 -37.12 -0.37
CA ASP A 596 -46.03 -38.01 0.18
C ASP A 596 -47.43 -37.39 0.02
N SER A 597 -47.53 -36.05 0.07
CA SER A 597 -48.78 -35.33 -0.17
C SER A 597 -49.17 -35.31 -1.65
N ASP A 598 -48.21 -35.14 -2.56
CA ASP A 598 -48.45 -35.17 -4.01
C ASP A 598 -48.84 -36.57 -4.52
N ARG A 599 -48.35 -37.62 -3.86
CA ARG A 599 -48.68 -39.02 -4.20
C ARG A 599 -50.06 -39.44 -3.71
N TYR A 600 -50.64 -38.71 -2.77
CA TYR A 600 -51.97 -38.92 -2.27
C TYR A 600 -52.97 -38.14 -3.13
N ASP A 601 -53.42 -38.77 -4.22
CA ASP A 601 -54.55 -38.28 -5.02
C ASP A 601 -55.85 -38.95 -4.51
N PRO A 602 -56.78 -38.22 -3.86
CA PRO A 602 -58.04 -38.79 -3.37
C PRO A 602 -58.99 -39.24 -4.50
N TRP A 603 -58.65 -38.98 -5.77
CA TRP A 603 -59.55 -39.14 -6.92
C TRP A 603 -59.07 -40.16 -7.96
N GLY A 604 -58.27 -41.15 -7.56
CA GLY A 604 -57.88 -42.27 -8.41
C GLY A 604 -58.65 -43.56 -8.13
N GLY A 605 -59.92 -43.69 -8.56
CA GLY A 605 -60.67 -44.95 -8.38
C GLY A 605 -62.09 -45.01 -8.98
N GLY A 606 -62.19 -45.13 -10.31
CA GLY A 606 -63.20 -45.93 -11.04
C GLY A 606 -64.72 -45.70 -10.86
N GLY A 607 -65.37 -45.16 -11.91
CA GLY A 607 -66.61 -45.75 -12.44
C GLY A 607 -67.93 -44.96 -12.36
N TRP A 608 -68.53 -44.76 -13.54
CA TRP A 608 -69.98 -44.71 -13.87
C TRP A 608 -70.78 -43.40 -13.80
N GLY A 609 -71.37 -43.05 -14.97
CA GLY A 609 -72.56 -42.20 -15.17
C GLY A 609 -72.28 -40.69 -15.17
N GLY A 610 -72.61 -39.86 -16.16
CA GLY A 610 -73.66 -39.90 -17.17
C GLY A 610 -74.38 -38.54 -17.14
N GLY A 611 -74.40 -37.80 -18.25
CA GLY A 611 -75.45 -36.82 -18.54
C GLY A 611 -75.18 -35.32 -18.28
N TYR A 612 -75.15 -34.58 -19.38
CA TYR A 612 -75.75 -33.25 -19.62
C TYR A 612 -75.51 -32.06 -18.65
N GLY A 613 -74.99 -30.97 -19.24
CA GLY A 613 -75.71 -29.69 -19.22
C GLY A 613 -75.13 -28.55 -18.38
N GLY A 614 -74.40 -27.65 -19.05
CA GLY A 614 -74.55 -26.18 -18.95
C GLY A 614 -74.33 -25.44 -17.61
N GLY A 615 -73.52 -24.38 -17.68
CA GLY A 615 -73.75 -23.18 -16.85
C GLY A 615 -72.54 -22.61 -16.13
N ARG A 616 -72.22 -21.35 -16.45
CA ARG A 616 -71.28 -20.48 -15.73
C ARG A 616 -71.73 -20.25 -14.27
N ARG A 617 -70.79 -20.22 -13.31
CA ARG A 617 -70.55 -19.12 -12.35
C ARG A 617 -69.45 -19.50 -11.36
N GLY A 618 -68.63 -18.51 -11.01
CA GLY A 618 -67.57 -18.63 -10.02
C GLY A 618 -68.07 -18.70 -8.59
N GLY A 619 -67.16 -19.14 -7.73
CA GLY A 619 -67.24 -19.08 -6.28
C GLY A 619 -65.81 -19.15 -5.74
N ILE A 620 -65.34 -18.02 -5.22
CA ILE A 620 -64.12 -17.90 -4.42
C ILE A 620 -64.41 -18.61 -3.10
N ASP A 621 -63.55 -19.54 -2.69
CA ASP A 621 -63.58 -20.08 -1.33
C ASP A 621 -62.56 -19.35 -0.46
N VAL A 622 -63.12 -18.66 0.54
CA VAL A 622 -62.52 -17.61 1.37
C VAL A 622 -61.93 -18.24 2.64
N GLY A 623 -61.24 -19.38 2.50
CA GLY A 623 -60.87 -20.26 3.62
C GLY A 623 -59.40 -20.29 4.03
N SER A 624 -58.47 -19.65 3.30
CA SER A 624 -57.02 -19.81 3.58
C SER A 624 -56.19 -18.52 3.66
N LEU A 625 -56.83 -17.35 3.75
CA LEU A 625 -56.14 -16.06 3.90
C LEU A 625 -56.57 -15.32 5.16
N ILE A 626 -56.23 -15.88 6.34
CA ILE A 626 -55.99 -15.09 7.55
C ILE A 626 -54.72 -15.64 8.22
N LEU A 627 -53.59 -15.14 7.74
CA LEU A 627 -52.37 -14.81 8.49
C LEU A 627 -51.37 -14.18 7.49
N GLY A 628 -51.63 -12.92 7.15
CA GLY A 628 -50.53 -12.00 6.84
C GLY A 628 -49.73 -11.75 8.13
N GLY A 629 -48.46 -11.43 8.10
CA GLY A 629 -47.52 -11.23 7.00
C GLY A 629 -46.18 -10.83 7.62
N ILE A 630 -45.11 -10.91 6.84
CA ILE A 630 -44.02 -9.94 6.73
C ILE A 630 -42.88 -10.59 5.91
N LEU A 631 -42.46 -9.84 4.88
CA LEU A 631 -41.26 -9.91 4.04
C LEU A 631 -41.35 -10.53 2.62
N LEU A 632 -41.00 -9.65 1.67
CA LEU A 632 -40.90 -9.71 0.20
C LEU A 632 -42.25 -9.68 -0.56
N GLY A 633 -42.73 -8.58 -1.14
CA GLY A 633 -42.05 -7.40 -1.68
C GLY A 633 -41.26 -7.79 -2.93
N GLY A 634 -41.63 -7.47 -4.17
CA GLY A 634 -42.68 -6.62 -4.71
C GLY A 634 -42.26 -6.31 -6.14
N GLY A 635 -42.83 -7.01 -7.12
CA GLY A 635 -42.60 -6.77 -8.53
C GLY A 635 -43.95 -6.61 -9.23
N GLY A 636 -44.11 -5.56 -10.01
CA GLY A 636 -45.30 -5.41 -10.83
C GLY A 636 -45.35 -4.13 -11.64
N HIS A 637 -45.75 -4.34 -12.90
CA HIS A 637 -46.32 -3.43 -13.91
C HIS A 637 -45.28 -2.77 -14.83
N GLY A 638 -45.32 -2.95 -16.14
CA GLY A 638 -46.45 -3.29 -17.02
C GLY A 638 -46.65 -2.12 -17.96
N GLY A 639 -46.08 -2.22 -19.17
CA GLY A 639 -45.98 -1.15 -20.15
C GLY A 639 -47.32 -0.75 -20.77
N GLY A 640 -47.42 0.55 -21.04
CA GLY A 640 -48.50 1.22 -21.78
C GLY A 640 -47.91 2.24 -22.76
N TRP A 641 -48.56 2.31 -23.92
CA TRP A 641 -48.18 2.94 -25.18
C TRP A 641 -48.24 4.48 -25.23
N GLY A 642 -47.51 5.03 -26.22
CA GLY A 642 -47.67 6.38 -26.82
C GLY A 642 -46.60 7.37 -26.33
N GLY A 643 -45.84 8.08 -27.16
CA GLY A 643 -45.90 8.39 -28.58
C GLY A 643 -45.45 9.84 -28.76
N GLY A 644 -44.52 10.13 -29.68
CA GLY A 644 -44.36 11.48 -30.25
C GLY A 644 -42.95 12.09 -30.21
N GLY A 645 -42.41 12.36 -31.40
CA GLY A 645 -41.40 13.38 -31.72
C GLY A 645 -39.94 12.96 -31.48
N GLY A 646 -39.01 12.98 -32.43
CA GLY A 646 -38.90 13.75 -33.67
C GLY A 646 -37.80 14.81 -33.53
N PHE A 647 -36.92 14.89 -34.54
CA PHE A 647 -35.76 15.81 -34.73
C PHE A 647 -34.47 15.40 -33.98
N GLY A 648 -33.27 15.39 -34.55
CA GLY A 648 -32.77 15.88 -35.84
C GLY A 648 -31.45 16.65 -35.65
N GLY A 649 -30.47 16.45 -36.56
CA GLY A 649 -29.26 17.28 -36.73
C GLY A 649 -28.07 16.86 -35.87
N GLY A 650 -26.88 16.58 -36.41
CA GLY A 650 -26.02 17.49 -37.20
C GLY A 650 -25.15 18.26 -36.20
N GLY A 651 -23.87 17.93 -35.99
CA GLY A 651 -22.74 18.15 -36.89
C GLY A 651 -22.14 19.54 -36.65
N PHE A 652 -20.89 19.63 -36.16
CA PHE A 652 -19.85 20.68 -36.31
C PHE A 652 -18.65 20.21 -35.45
N GLY A 653 -17.43 20.05 -35.98
CA GLY A 653 -16.47 21.12 -36.29
C GLY A 653 -15.77 21.51 -34.99
N GLY A 654 -14.48 21.32 -34.73
CA GLY A 654 -13.31 21.44 -35.59
C GLY A 654 -12.37 22.45 -34.92
N GLY A 655 -11.08 22.12 -34.83
CA GLY A 655 -10.00 23.09 -34.58
C GLY A 655 -9.36 23.03 -33.20
N GLY A 656 -8.02 22.97 -33.20
CA GLY A 656 -7.20 23.26 -32.03
C GLY A 656 -5.92 22.43 -31.96
N GLY A 657 -4.99 22.63 -32.89
CA GLY A 657 -3.60 22.24 -32.66
C GLY A 657 -2.96 23.16 -31.62
N GLY A 658 -2.02 22.62 -30.84
CA GLY A 658 -1.19 23.44 -29.96
C GLY A 658 -0.40 22.64 -28.93
N PHE A 659 0.88 22.45 -29.25
CA PHE A 659 2.03 22.43 -28.33
C PHE A 659 2.25 21.23 -27.39
N GLY A 660 3.52 20.84 -27.29
CA GLY A 660 3.99 19.79 -26.38
C GLY A 660 3.81 20.15 -24.91
N GLY A 661 3.80 19.12 -24.08
CA GLY A 661 3.78 19.23 -22.62
C GLY A 661 3.86 17.83 -22.03
N GLY A 662 4.69 17.64 -21.00
CA GLY A 662 4.94 16.38 -20.31
C GLY A 662 3.66 15.75 -19.77
N GLY A 663 3.71 14.42 -19.61
CA GLY A 663 2.59 13.65 -19.05
C GLY A 663 2.50 13.83 -17.54
N PHE A 664 1.35 13.53 -16.94
CA PHE A 664 1.25 13.34 -15.48
C PHE A 664 1.19 11.84 -15.18
N GLY A 665 2.00 11.39 -14.22
CA GLY A 665 1.95 10.08 -13.60
C GLY A 665 1.18 10.11 -12.27
N GLY A 666 0.89 8.94 -11.71
CA GLY A 666 0.19 8.85 -10.44
C GLY A 666 -0.31 7.44 -10.13
N GLY A 667 -0.73 7.22 -8.90
CA GLY A 667 -1.20 5.93 -8.41
C GLY A 667 -2.22 6.09 -7.29
N GLY A 668 -2.66 4.98 -6.72
CA GLY A 668 -3.60 5.01 -5.61
C GLY A 668 -3.96 3.63 -5.10
N GLY A 669 -4.54 3.57 -3.91
CA GLY A 669 -4.84 2.34 -3.20
C GLY A 669 -5.86 2.55 -2.09
N ARG A 670 -6.02 1.52 -1.27
CA ARG A 670 -6.83 1.55 -0.05
C ARG A 670 -5.94 1.34 1.17
N PHE A 671 -6.29 1.97 2.28
CA PHE A 671 -5.59 1.78 3.55
C PHE A 671 -6.45 1.03 4.56
#